data_AF-A0A353D186-F1
#
_entry.id   AF-A0A353D186-F1
#
_cell.length_a   1.000
_cell.length_b   1.000
_cell.length_c   1.000
_cell.angle_alpha   90.00
_cell.angle_beta   90.00
_cell.angle_gamma   90.00
#
_symmetry.space_group_name_H-M   'P 1'
#
loop_
_entity.id
_entity.type
_entity.pdbx_description
1 polymer ?
#
loop_
_entity_poly.entity_id
_entity_poly.type
_entity_poly.pdbx_seq_one_letter_code
_entity_poly.pdbx_strand_id
1 'polypeptide(L)'
;MPALTHLRTRYIPYLAFFIITLLTVSACATKKESITVQQATVDLSLLQTLPKEDISYDDKVRPVLERRCVVCHGCYDAPCQLKLSSPDGIARGASKVKVYNGARFTAMPPTRLYIDAKTTDEWRNKDFHSVLNEGGASPVHNLDQSVMYKMLRLKQMNPQSRVGMLSDRIDLSLDRKQTCPTLDEFDKYADKFPNQGMPFAMPNLEDEEYRILVQWLAQGAPVPDPKQPSASAAKRIKKWENFLNGSSNKQQLVSRYIYEHLFVGHMHFKGTGDREFYRLIRSSTPTGQPVDEIATVRPYDDPGATFYYRLLRYPGDIVAKTHLVYELSDQRMARYKELFLNPEYTVAELPSWEPLVAANPFKAYKDIPPRSRYEFLLDDARYFIEGFIKGPVCHGMIALNVIEDQFWVTFLDPDIDSMLDKPEILEELADDLQIPSAQGSNVRLFSAWKDYRDRERKYTAERFKFYTAMQQHDIKEAVGFLWDGDGKNPNAALTVFRHFDSASVDYGFNGDYPETAWVIDYPLLERIHYLLVAGFNVFDNLKHQLNTRLYMDFLRMEGEDMYLAFLPTSHRQDIRDSWYAGMREGMDRDISDTDIWMTKDIVTGYKTDNPQLEFYQHLKRKFGDVLVRDDVINRCGKPPCYAKGAHADKRKADTAMRKISDMKGFVLVAFPDVAFIRVKRNGKPEDDLAYTVIRNKAYKNVTSMFEDEKDSEVRDYDHDSLSVVDWLEGSYPNFFFTIDIDDVDLFTKRYAAMESREDYEKFVSMYGTRRTSSDFWETADWFQDEYLREKPIQAGLFDLNRYQNR
;
A
#
# COMPACT_ATOMS: atom_id res chain seq x y z
N MET A 1 16.86 -78.21 -56.69
CA MET A 1 17.37 -77.72 -57.98
C MET A 1 17.36 -76.19 -57.93
N PRO A 2 18.53 -75.55 -58.09
CA PRO A 2 18.78 -74.18 -57.68
C PRO A 2 18.63 -73.17 -58.82
N ALA A 3 18.38 -71.91 -58.48
CA ALA A 3 18.96 -70.69 -59.07
C ALA A 3 17.96 -69.54 -58.93
N LEU A 4 18.00 -68.78 -57.82
CA LEU A 4 17.51 -67.40 -57.74
C LEU A 4 17.83 -66.79 -56.36
N THR A 5 19.08 -66.88 -55.91
CA THR A 5 19.51 -66.28 -54.64
C THR A 5 20.94 -65.74 -54.73
N HIS A 6 21.20 -64.83 -55.68
CA HIS A 6 22.53 -64.18 -55.73
C HIS A 6 22.58 -62.68 -56.02
N LEU A 7 21.45 -61.94 -56.02
CA LEU A 7 21.49 -60.48 -56.25
C LEU A 7 21.10 -59.57 -55.07
N ARG A 8 20.63 -60.09 -53.92
CA ARG A 8 20.15 -59.21 -52.83
C ARG A 8 21.17 -58.84 -51.75
N THR A 9 22.33 -59.48 -51.67
CA THR A 9 23.24 -59.32 -50.53
C THR A 9 24.44 -58.40 -50.75
N ARG A 10 24.67 -57.88 -51.97
CA ARG A 10 25.82 -57.00 -52.26
C ARG A 10 25.55 -55.50 -52.14
N TYR A 11 24.29 -55.05 -52.10
CA TYR A 11 23.97 -53.62 -52.05
C TYR A 11 23.39 -53.15 -50.71
N ILE A 12 22.97 -54.05 -49.83
CA ILE A 12 22.44 -53.71 -48.50
C ILE A 12 23.46 -52.99 -47.60
N PRO A 13 24.74 -53.42 -47.48
CA PRO A 13 25.69 -52.70 -46.65
C PRO A 13 26.06 -51.32 -47.23
N TYR A 14 26.08 -51.17 -48.56
CA TYR A 14 26.31 -49.88 -49.19
C TYR A 14 25.11 -48.94 -49.07
N LEU A 15 23.88 -49.46 -49.15
CA LEU A 15 22.66 -48.68 -48.94
C LEU A 15 22.53 -48.24 -47.47
N ALA A 16 22.85 -49.12 -46.53
CA ALA A 16 22.87 -48.80 -45.10
C ALA A 16 23.96 -47.78 -44.78
N PHE A 17 25.16 -47.93 -45.35
CA PHE A 17 26.23 -46.95 -45.18
C PHE A 17 25.85 -45.60 -45.81
N PHE A 18 25.24 -45.59 -47.00
CA PHE A 18 24.79 -44.36 -47.66
C PHE A 18 23.66 -43.65 -46.90
N ILE A 19 22.72 -44.40 -46.32
CA ILE A 19 21.64 -43.86 -45.48
C ILE A 19 22.18 -43.33 -44.15
N ILE A 20 23.12 -44.04 -43.51
CA ILE A 20 23.76 -43.58 -42.27
C ILE A 20 24.62 -42.33 -42.56
N THR A 21 25.32 -42.27 -43.70
CA THR A 21 26.11 -41.11 -44.10
C THR A 21 25.22 -39.92 -44.49
N LEU A 22 24.06 -40.16 -45.14
CA LEU A 22 23.08 -39.09 -45.39
C LEU A 22 22.47 -38.57 -44.08
N LEU A 23 22.15 -39.46 -43.14
CA LEU A 23 21.61 -39.08 -41.84
C LEU A 23 22.62 -38.30 -41.01
N THR A 24 23.91 -38.68 -41.01
CA THR A 24 24.96 -37.93 -40.29
C THR A 24 25.30 -36.60 -40.97
N VAL A 25 25.29 -36.52 -42.31
CA VAL A 25 25.51 -35.25 -43.03
C VAL A 25 24.30 -34.31 -42.88
N SER A 26 23.08 -34.84 -42.82
CA SER A 26 21.87 -34.04 -42.55
C SER A 26 21.74 -33.61 -41.07
N ALA A 27 22.32 -34.37 -40.13
CA ALA A 27 22.38 -34.00 -38.71
C ALA A 27 23.46 -32.95 -38.39
N CYS A 28 24.49 -32.81 -39.23
CA CYS A 28 25.52 -31.77 -39.10
C CYS A 28 25.26 -30.52 -39.95
N ALA A 29 24.19 -30.49 -40.76
CA ALA A 29 23.77 -29.29 -41.46
C ALA A 29 22.99 -28.39 -40.47
N THR A 30 23.70 -27.50 -39.78
CA THR A 30 23.07 -26.36 -39.09
C THR A 30 22.27 -25.58 -40.13
N LYS A 31 20.95 -25.77 -40.10
CA LYS A 31 20.00 -25.07 -40.98
C LYS A 31 20.13 -23.59 -40.65
N LYS A 32 20.89 -22.83 -41.44
CA LYS A 32 20.92 -21.36 -41.34
C LYS A 32 19.48 -20.89 -41.49
N GLU A 33 18.92 -20.34 -40.42
CA GLU A 33 17.63 -19.67 -40.49
C GLU A 33 17.65 -18.64 -41.60
N SER A 34 16.54 -18.56 -42.36
CA SER A 34 16.45 -17.56 -43.41
C SER A 34 16.45 -16.15 -42.79
N ILE A 35 17.07 -15.20 -43.48
CA ILE A 35 17.11 -13.78 -43.05
C ILE A 35 15.70 -13.23 -42.78
N THR A 36 14.69 -13.70 -43.54
CA THR A 36 13.28 -13.31 -43.37
C THR A 36 12.69 -13.81 -42.04
N VAL A 37 13.06 -15.01 -41.59
CA VAL A 37 12.64 -15.54 -40.28
C VAL A 37 13.32 -14.76 -39.16
N GLN A 38 14.61 -14.43 -39.32
CA GLN A 38 15.36 -13.63 -38.35
C GLN A 38 14.86 -12.17 -38.27
N GLN A 39 14.42 -11.59 -39.38
CA GLN A 39 13.75 -10.28 -39.43
C GLN A 39 12.38 -10.27 -38.75
N ALA A 40 11.72 -11.42 -38.65
CA ALA A 40 10.45 -11.56 -37.96
C ALA A 40 10.61 -11.71 -36.43
N THR A 41 11.76 -12.19 -35.96
CA THR A 41 12.01 -12.48 -34.54
C THR A 41 12.70 -11.35 -33.76
N VAL A 42 13.59 -10.57 -34.38
CA VAL A 42 14.32 -9.47 -33.72
C VAL A 42 14.36 -8.18 -34.53
N ASP A 43 14.42 -7.04 -33.84
CA ASP A 43 14.52 -5.70 -34.43
C ASP A 43 15.93 -5.41 -35.00
N LEU A 44 16.24 -5.96 -36.18
CA LEU A 44 17.56 -5.79 -36.82
C LEU A 44 17.96 -4.32 -37.04
N SER A 45 17.00 -3.42 -37.29
CA SER A 45 17.30 -1.98 -37.45
C SER A 45 17.85 -1.37 -36.16
N LEU A 46 17.27 -1.72 -35.01
CA LEU A 46 17.74 -1.22 -33.71
C LEU A 46 19.09 -1.79 -33.31
N LEU A 47 19.40 -3.02 -33.75
CA LEU A 47 20.73 -3.62 -33.61
C LEU A 47 21.78 -2.94 -34.49
N GLN A 48 21.40 -2.46 -35.69
CA GLN A 48 22.31 -1.70 -36.56
C GLN A 48 22.63 -0.31 -36.01
N THR A 49 21.71 0.28 -35.24
CA THR A 49 21.89 1.59 -34.59
C THR A 49 22.32 1.45 -33.13
N LEU A 50 22.81 0.28 -32.70
CA LEU A 50 23.25 0.05 -31.34
C LEU A 50 24.41 0.99 -30.99
N PRO A 51 24.32 1.79 -29.91
CA PRO A 51 25.41 2.66 -29.51
C PRO A 51 26.63 1.83 -29.07
N LYS A 52 27.82 2.40 -29.28
CA LYS A 52 29.08 1.77 -28.86
C LYS A 52 29.26 1.80 -27.34
N GLU A 53 28.74 2.83 -26.70
CA GLU A 53 28.74 2.98 -25.25
C GLU A 53 27.47 2.33 -24.68
N ASP A 54 27.60 1.77 -23.48
CA ASP A 54 26.47 1.17 -22.77
C ASP A 54 25.43 2.23 -22.42
N ILE A 55 24.17 1.90 -22.65
CA ILE A 55 23.04 2.76 -22.27
C ILE A 55 22.98 2.79 -20.74
N SER A 56 23.15 3.98 -20.16
CA SER A 56 23.10 4.20 -18.71
C SER A 56 21.76 3.73 -18.14
N TYR A 57 21.81 2.75 -17.23
CA TYR A 57 20.62 2.30 -16.53
C TYR A 57 19.96 3.43 -15.75
N ASP A 58 20.73 4.16 -14.93
CA ASP A 58 20.19 5.21 -14.07
C ASP A 58 19.62 6.41 -14.86
N ASP A 59 20.28 6.83 -15.95
CA ASP A 59 19.94 8.08 -16.65
C ASP A 59 18.96 7.89 -17.82
N LYS A 60 18.89 6.68 -18.39
CA LYS A 60 18.10 6.40 -19.61
C LYS A 60 17.06 5.32 -19.39
N VAL A 61 17.44 4.18 -18.80
CA VAL A 61 16.55 3.00 -18.68
C VAL A 61 15.55 3.17 -17.53
N ARG A 62 16.06 3.49 -16.34
CA ARG A 62 15.29 3.63 -15.11
C ARG A 62 14.15 4.63 -15.25
N PRO A 63 14.31 5.84 -15.83
CA PRO A 63 13.17 6.75 -16.04
C PRO A 63 12.06 6.14 -16.89
N VAL A 64 12.39 5.35 -17.92
CA VAL A 64 11.41 4.66 -18.75
C VAL A 64 10.74 3.53 -17.97
N LEU A 65 11.50 2.72 -17.23
CA LEU A 65 10.96 1.66 -16.38
C LEU A 65 10.03 2.23 -15.30
N GLU A 66 10.44 3.29 -14.61
CA GLU A 66 9.65 3.95 -13.57
C GLU A 66 8.27 4.37 -14.11
N ARG A 67 8.24 5.07 -15.25
CA ARG A 67 7.01 5.66 -15.79
C ARG A 67 6.12 4.72 -16.58
N ARG A 68 6.63 3.56 -17.04
CA ARG A 68 5.90 2.63 -17.93
C ARG A 68 5.69 1.25 -17.33
N CYS A 69 6.58 0.81 -16.44
CA CYS A 69 6.66 -0.57 -15.96
C CYS A 69 6.47 -0.68 -14.45
N VAL A 70 7.18 0.13 -13.65
CA VAL A 70 7.15 0.08 -12.17
C VAL A 70 5.78 0.46 -11.62
N VAL A 71 5.05 1.36 -12.31
CA VAL A 71 3.64 1.67 -12.05
C VAL A 71 2.72 0.44 -12.03
N CYS A 72 3.14 -0.70 -12.58
CA CYS A 72 2.43 -1.98 -12.46
C CYS A 72 3.27 -3.07 -11.75
N HIS A 73 4.60 -2.95 -11.73
CA HIS A 73 5.55 -3.96 -11.28
C HIS A 73 6.36 -3.55 -10.02
N GLY A 74 5.76 -2.75 -9.13
CA GLY A 74 6.46 -2.14 -7.98
C GLY A 74 6.40 -2.87 -6.62
N CYS A 75 5.40 -3.74 -6.36
CA CYS A 75 5.20 -4.36 -5.04
C CYS A 75 4.84 -5.87 -5.15
N TYR A 76 4.27 -6.48 -4.12
CA TYR A 76 3.88 -7.90 -4.07
C TYR A 76 2.65 -8.23 -4.91
N ASP A 77 1.91 -7.21 -5.33
CA ASP A 77 0.82 -7.26 -6.30
C ASP A 77 1.32 -7.27 -7.75
N ALA A 78 2.62 -7.10 -7.97
CA ALA A 78 3.21 -7.14 -9.30
C ALA A 78 2.85 -8.48 -9.98
N PRO A 79 2.34 -8.44 -11.22
CA PRO A 79 2.04 -9.65 -11.98
C PRO A 79 3.26 -10.58 -12.03
N CYS A 80 3.02 -11.87 -11.81
CA CYS A 80 4.06 -12.90 -11.77
C CYS A 80 5.19 -12.65 -10.76
N GLN A 81 4.95 -11.86 -9.71
CA GLN A 81 5.98 -11.37 -8.79
C GLN A 81 7.16 -10.66 -9.48
N LEU A 82 7.04 -10.27 -10.76
CA LEU A 82 8.12 -9.63 -11.50
C LEU A 82 8.26 -8.19 -11.00
N LYS A 83 9.34 -7.88 -10.30
CA LYS A 83 9.62 -6.52 -9.82
C LYS A 83 10.57 -5.82 -10.78
N LEU A 84 10.14 -4.70 -11.33
CA LEU A 84 10.95 -3.92 -12.27
C LEU A 84 11.53 -2.64 -11.64
N SER A 85 11.31 -2.46 -10.34
CA SER A 85 11.73 -1.30 -9.55
C SER A 85 13.21 -1.30 -9.17
N SER A 86 14.01 -2.25 -9.67
CA SER A 86 15.44 -2.35 -9.39
C SER A 86 16.13 -3.40 -10.26
N PRO A 87 17.47 -3.29 -10.46
CA PRO A 87 18.28 -4.32 -11.11
C PRO A 87 18.09 -5.73 -10.52
N ASP A 88 18.12 -5.87 -9.19
CA ASP A 88 17.93 -7.16 -8.51
C ASP A 88 16.53 -7.74 -8.73
N GLY A 89 15.50 -6.89 -8.83
CA GLY A 89 14.14 -7.32 -9.13
C GLY A 89 14.03 -7.90 -10.54
N ILE A 90 14.69 -7.26 -11.51
CA ILE A 90 14.74 -7.71 -12.91
C ILE A 90 15.53 -9.03 -12.99
N ALA A 91 16.70 -9.10 -12.34
CA ALA A 91 17.56 -10.28 -12.32
C ALA A 91 16.89 -11.49 -11.63
N ARG A 92 16.16 -11.25 -10.54
CA ARG A 92 15.33 -12.28 -9.89
C ARG A 92 14.37 -12.92 -10.89
N GLY A 93 13.76 -12.12 -11.77
CA GLY A 93 12.82 -12.57 -12.77
C GLY A 93 11.41 -12.79 -12.23
N ALA A 94 10.68 -13.73 -12.83
CA ALA A 94 9.25 -13.93 -12.57
C ALA A 94 8.96 -15.31 -11.95
N SER A 95 7.82 -15.42 -11.27
CA SER A 95 7.32 -16.65 -10.68
C SER A 95 5.82 -16.80 -10.92
N LYS A 96 5.37 -18.04 -11.13
CA LYS A 96 3.94 -18.39 -11.26
C LYS A 96 3.22 -18.39 -9.90
N VAL A 97 3.95 -18.35 -8.79
CA VAL A 97 3.37 -18.39 -7.44
C VAL A 97 2.70 -17.05 -7.12
N LYS A 98 1.42 -17.07 -6.73
CA LYS A 98 0.72 -15.88 -6.24
C LYS A 98 1.09 -15.61 -4.77
N VAL A 99 1.54 -14.40 -4.44
CA VAL A 99 1.79 -13.96 -3.05
C VAL A 99 0.46 -13.78 -2.32
N TYR A 100 -0.40 -12.92 -2.85
CA TYR A 100 -1.78 -12.75 -2.39
C TYR A 100 -2.63 -13.91 -2.91
N ASN A 101 -2.85 -14.91 -2.04
CA ASN A 101 -3.69 -16.07 -2.34
C ASN A 101 -4.59 -16.41 -1.15
N GLY A 102 -5.80 -15.85 -1.17
CA GLY A 102 -6.83 -16.11 -0.15
C GLY A 102 -7.37 -17.55 -0.12
N ALA A 103 -6.89 -18.46 -0.99
CA ALA A 103 -7.25 -19.88 -0.95
C ALA A 103 -6.15 -20.78 -0.34
N ARG A 104 -5.05 -20.20 0.18
CA ARG A 104 -3.90 -20.98 0.63
C ARG A 104 -4.13 -21.62 2.01
N PHE A 105 -4.03 -22.95 2.07
CA PHE A 105 -4.19 -23.72 3.32
C PHE A 105 -2.94 -23.79 4.20
N THR A 106 -1.75 -23.66 3.62
CA THR A 106 -0.45 -23.72 4.32
C THR A 106 0.37 -22.47 4.05
N ALA A 107 1.19 -22.01 5.01
CA ALA A 107 2.11 -20.90 4.75
C ALA A 107 3.08 -21.25 3.61
N MET A 108 3.51 -20.24 2.84
CA MET A 108 4.58 -20.38 1.85
C MET A 108 5.88 -19.74 2.38
N PRO A 109 7.06 -20.17 1.92
CA PRO A 109 8.30 -19.45 2.19
C PRO A 109 8.24 -18.02 1.63
N PRO A 110 8.70 -17.01 2.40
CA PRO A 110 8.78 -15.63 1.91
C PRO A 110 9.69 -15.47 0.69
N THR A 111 9.33 -14.52 -0.18
CA THR A 111 10.03 -14.16 -1.43
C THR A 111 10.30 -12.64 -1.52
N ARG A 112 10.58 -12.02 -0.38
CA ARG A 112 10.89 -10.60 -0.22
C ARG A 112 12.25 -10.32 -0.86
N LEU A 113 12.26 -9.42 -1.83
CA LEU A 113 13.46 -8.99 -2.54
C LEU A 113 14.48 -8.45 -1.52
N TYR A 114 15.78 -8.75 -1.71
CA TYR A 114 16.91 -8.40 -0.83
C TYR A 114 17.03 -9.17 0.49
N ILE A 115 15.97 -9.88 0.91
CA ILE A 115 15.90 -10.49 2.24
C ILE A 115 16.00 -12.02 2.12
N ASP A 116 15.11 -12.62 1.33
CA ASP A 116 14.93 -14.07 1.35
C ASP A 116 15.86 -14.84 0.39
N ALA A 117 16.60 -14.12 -0.45
CA ALA A 117 17.71 -14.60 -1.28
C ALA A 117 18.61 -13.42 -1.71
N LYS A 118 19.92 -13.69 -1.81
CA LYS A 118 21.00 -12.73 -2.08
C LYS A 118 21.62 -12.89 -3.46
N THR A 119 21.34 -13.99 -4.17
CA THR A 119 21.89 -14.25 -5.50
C THR A 119 20.82 -14.72 -6.49
N THR A 120 21.07 -14.56 -7.78
CA THR A 120 20.17 -15.06 -8.84
C THR A 120 19.96 -16.57 -8.74
N ASP A 121 21.01 -17.35 -8.46
CA ASP A 121 20.93 -18.81 -8.31
C ASP A 121 20.01 -19.22 -7.15
N GLU A 122 20.07 -18.51 -6.02
CA GLU A 122 19.15 -18.72 -4.90
C GLU A 122 17.69 -18.44 -5.30
N TRP A 123 17.44 -17.46 -6.17
CA TRP A 123 16.11 -17.21 -6.70
C TRP A 123 15.63 -18.30 -7.66
N ARG A 124 16.52 -18.84 -8.50
CA ARG A 124 16.21 -19.99 -9.38
C ARG A 124 15.82 -21.23 -8.55
N ASN A 125 16.49 -21.46 -7.41
CA ASN A 125 16.13 -22.51 -6.45
C ASN A 125 14.77 -22.28 -5.74
N LYS A 126 14.20 -21.08 -5.84
CA LYS A 126 12.86 -20.72 -5.35
C LYS A 126 11.81 -20.64 -6.48
N ASP A 127 12.03 -21.34 -7.59
CA ASP A 127 11.14 -21.42 -8.75
C ASP A 127 10.90 -20.08 -9.48
N PHE A 128 11.83 -19.12 -9.36
CA PHE A 128 11.84 -17.96 -10.25
C PHE A 128 12.57 -18.30 -11.55
N HIS A 129 12.05 -17.84 -12.69
CA HIS A 129 12.68 -17.96 -13.99
C HIS A 129 13.12 -16.61 -14.52
N SER A 130 14.20 -16.59 -15.29
CA SER A 130 14.73 -15.36 -15.87
C SER A 130 13.76 -14.74 -16.88
N VAL A 131 13.76 -13.41 -16.92
CA VAL A 131 13.12 -12.60 -17.98
C VAL A 131 14.15 -11.98 -18.94
N LEU A 132 15.44 -12.13 -18.62
CA LEU A 132 16.60 -11.70 -19.39
C LEU A 132 17.34 -12.92 -19.96
N ASN A 133 18.23 -12.68 -20.92
CA ASN A 133 19.15 -13.71 -21.38
C ASN A 133 20.22 -14.00 -20.31
N GLU A 134 20.33 -15.25 -19.87
CA GLU A 134 21.40 -15.74 -18.98
C GLU A 134 22.45 -16.60 -19.74
N GLY A 135 22.27 -16.77 -21.05
CA GLY A 135 23.09 -17.59 -21.94
C GLY A 135 24.12 -16.80 -22.76
N GLY A 136 24.19 -17.07 -24.07
CA GLY A 136 25.24 -16.52 -24.94
C GLY A 136 25.23 -14.99 -25.10
N ALA A 137 26.38 -14.34 -24.98
CA ALA A 137 26.49 -12.87 -24.95
C ALA A 137 26.60 -12.21 -26.34
N SER A 138 25.57 -12.32 -27.19
CA SER A 138 25.50 -11.54 -28.43
C SER A 138 24.23 -10.68 -28.49
N PRO A 139 24.24 -9.50 -29.14
CA PRO A 139 23.06 -8.64 -29.18
C PRO A 139 21.78 -9.30 -29.69
N VAL A 140 21.90 -10.14 -30.72
CA VAL A 140 20.76 -10.91 -31.24
C VAL A 140 20.25 -11.92 -30.20
N HIS A 141 21.16 -12.64 -29.54
CA HIS A 141 20.78 -13.65 -28.55
C HIS A 141 20.21 -13.02 -27.27
N ASN A 142 20.72 -11.86 -26.86
CA ASN A 142 20.19 -11.10 -25.73
C ASN A 142 18.72 -10.73 -25.92
N LEU A 143 18.32 -10.38 -27.16
CA LEU A 143 16.93 -10.11 -27.49
C LEU A 143 16.12 -11.41 -27.62
N ASP A 144 16.58 -12.36 -28.44
CA ASP A 144 15.82 -13.57 -28.73
C ASP A 144 15.63 -14.49 -27.51
N GLN A 145 16.50 -14.41 -26.50
CA GLN A 145 16.38 -15.17 -25.25
C GLN A 145 15.81 -14.35 -24.08
N SER A 146 15.26 -13.16 -24.34
CA SER A 146 14.63 -12.32 -23.31
C SER A 146 13.11 -12.32 -23.44
N VAL A 147 12.43 -12.86 -22.42
CA VAL A 147 10.96 -12.74 -22.29
C VAL A 147 10.55 -11.26 -22.20
N MET A 148 11.36 -10.43 -21.52
CA MET A 148 11.11 -8.98 -21.44
C MET A 148 11.09 -8.34 -22.83
N TYR A 149 12.09 -8.60 -23.67
CA TYR A 149 12.09 -8.11 -25.07
C TYR A 149 10.88 -8.63 -25.84
N LYS A 150 10.61 -9.94 -25.77
CA LYS A 150 9.50 -10.53 -26.52
C LYS A 150 8.14 -9.95 -26.13
N MET A 151 7.92 -9.61 -24.85
CA MET A 151 6.71 -8.91 -24.39
C MET A 151 6.59 -7.47 -24.94
N LEU A 152 7.70 -6.73 -25.00
CA LEU A 152 7.73 -5.38 -25.62
C LEU A 152 7.45 -5.49 -27.13
N ARG A 153 8.09 -6.45 -27.80
CA ARG A 153 7.89 -6.69 -29.23
C ARG A 153 6.46 -7.10 -29.55
N LEU A 154 5.84 -7.94 -28.72
CA LEU A 154 4.45 -8.36 -28.88
C LEU A 154 3.50 -7.16 -28.89
N LYS A 155 3.73 -6.16 -28.02
CA LYS A 155 2.96 -4.91 -27.99
C LYS A 155 3.18 -4.07 -29.24
N GLN A 156 4.41 -4.01 -29.73
CA GLN A 156 4.73 -3.27 -30.94
C GLN A 156 4.08 -3.87 -32.19
N MET A 157 3.99 -5.20 -32.26
CA MET A 157 3.34 -5.91 -33.37
C MET A 157 1.81 -5.88 -33.30
N ASN A 158 1.24 -5.73 -32.09
CA ASN A 158 -0.20 -5.72 -31.85
C ASN A 158 -0.59 -4.48 -31.01
N PRO A 159 -0.49 -3.27 -31.59
CA PRO A 159 -0.86 -2.05 -30.88
C PRO A 159 -2.35 -2.06 -30.55
N GLN A 160 -2.70 -1.42 -29.43
CA GLN A 160 -4.09 -1.30 -29.02
C GLN A 160 -4.84 -0.19 -29.78
N SER A 161 -6.17 -0.17 -29.63
CA SER A 161 -6.99 0.95 -30.13
C SER A 161 -6.55 2.28 -29.49
N ARG A 162 -6.67 3.36 -30.27
CA ARG A 162 -6.37 4.73 -29.83
C ARG A 162 -7.59 5.50 -29.32
N VAL A 163 -8.79 4.93 -29.46
CA VAL A 163 -10.06 5.55 -29.07
C VAL A 163 -11.03 4.51 -28.51
N GLY A 164 -11.97 4.97 -27.70
CA GLY A 164 -13.00 4.13 -27.07
C GLY A 164 -12.45 3.23 -25.96
N MET A 165 -13.27 2.33 -25.44
CA MET A 165 -12.85 1.37 -24.43
C MET A 165 -11.96 0.27 -25.02
N LEU A 166 -11.10 -0.32 -24.19
CA LEU A 166 -10.50 -1.61 -24.52
C LEU A 166 -11.58 -2.68 -24.64
N SER A 167 -11.32 -3.68 -25.48
CA SER A 167 -12.22 -4.82 -25.66
C SER A 167 -12.31 -5.66 -24.38
N ASP A 168 -13.52 -6.12 -24.04
CA ASP A 168 -13.79 -7.03 -22.91
C ASP A 168 -13.08 -8.39 -23.02
N ARG A 169 -12.44 -8.69 -24.16
CA ARG A 169 -11.55 -9.85 -24.32
C ARG A 169 -10.26 -9.72 -23.49
N ILE A 170 -9.91 -8.51 -23.07
CA ILE A 170 -8.76 -8.24 -22.21
C ILE A 170 -9.26 -8.23 -20.78
N ASP A 171 -8.94 -9.29 -20.03
CA ASP A 171 -9.29 -9.40 -18.62
C ASP A 171 -8.39 -8.48 -17.78
N LEU A 172 -9.00 -7.45 -17.19
CA LEU A 172 -8.36 -6.47 -16.31
C LEU A 172 -8.62 -6.74 -14.83
N SER A 173 -9.30 -7.83 -14.48
CA SER A 173 -9.55 -8.14 -13.08
C SER A 173 -8.24 -8.35 -12.31
N LEU A 174 -8.25 -8.01 -11.02
CA LEU A 174 -7.10 -8.18 -10.13
C LEU A 174 -6.83 -9.67 -9.83
N ASP A 175 -7.90 -10.47 -9.75
CA ASP A 175 -7.85 -11.89 -9.44
C ASP A 175 -7.64 -12.80 -10.68
N ARG A 176 -7.49 -12.20 -11.87
CA ARG A 176 -7.31 -12.91 -13.14
C ARG A 176 -6.27 -14.01 -13.05
N LYS A 177 -6.44 -15.04 -13.88
CA LYS A 177 -5.47 -16.13 -13.97
C LYS A 177 -4.15 -15.56 -14.51
N GLN A 178 -3.15 -15.47 -13.64
CA GLN A 178 -1.81 -15.01 -13.99
C GLN A 178 -1.20 -15.95 -15.04
N THR A 179 -0.77 -15.38 -16.17
CA THR A 179 -0.04 -16.08 -17.23
C THR A 179 1.39 -15.55 -17.26
N CYS A 180 2.31 -16.34 -16.72
CA CYS A 180 3.73 -15.99 -16.59
C CYS A 180 4.54 -16.91 -17.51
N PRO A 181 4.62 -16.59 -18.83
CA PRO A 181 5.30 -17.46 -19.77
C PRO A 181 6.80 -17.49 -19.49
N THR A 182 7.37 -18.69 -19.44
CA THR A 182 8.81 -18.86 -19.61
C THR A 182 9.20 -18.65 -21.08
N LEU A 183 10.51 -18.59 -21.36
CA LEU A 183 11.00 -18.46 -22.73
C LEU A 183 10.46 -19.57 -23.66
N ASP A 184 10.52 -20.83 -23.21
CA ASP A 184 10.02 -22.00 -23.97
C ASP A 184 8.50 -21.99 -24.17
N GLU A 185 7.75 -21.29 -23.32
CA GLU A 185 6.30 -21.16 -23.40
C GLU A 185 5.85 -19.94 -24.23
N PHE A 186 6.77 -19.03 -24.58
CA PHE A 186 6.43 -17.71 -25.08
C PHE A 186 5.69 -17.73 -26.42
N ASP A 187 6.11 -18.53 -27.40
CA ASP A 187 5.47 -18.53 -28.72
C ASP A 187 4.00 -18.96 -28.62
N LYS A 188 3.73 -20.01 -27.83
CA LYS A 188 2.36 -20.46 -27.54
C LYS A 188 1.55 -19.40 -26.79
N TYR A 189 2.21 -18.64 -25.92
CA TYR A 189 1.58 -17.52 -25.21
C TYR A 189 1.21 -16.41 -26.18
N ALA A 190 2.12 -15.98 -27.06
CA ALA A 190 1.90 -14.92 -28.04
C ALA A 190 0.78 -15.28 -29.03
N ASP A 191 0.73 -16.53 -29.49
CA ASP A 191 -0.35 -17.03 -30.36
C ASP A 191 -1.73 -16.97 -29.68
N LYS A 192 -1.78 -17.33 -28.39
CA LYS A 192 -3.02 -17.36 -27.62
C LYS A 192 -3.46 -15.97 -27.14
N PHE A 193 -2.50 -15.09 -26.86
CA PHE A 193 -2.71 -13.80 -26.21
C PHE A 193 -2.01 -12.66 -26.97
N PRO A 194 -2.29 -12.45 -28.27
CA PRO A 194 -1.52 -11.50 -29.10
C PRO A 194 -1.60 -10.05 -28.61
N ASN A 195 -2.69 -9.67 -27.93
CA ASN A 195 -2.91 -8.31 -27.43
C ASN A 195 -2.39 -8.08 -25.99
N GLN A 196 -1.65 -9.03 -25.42
CA GLN A 196 -1.17 -8.94 -24.03
C GLN A 196 0.32 -8.56 -23.92
N GLY A 197 0.90 -7.98 -24.96
CA GLY A 197 2.23 -7.37 -24.89
C GLY A 197 2.29 -6.20 -23.89
N MET A 198 3.51 -5.86 -23.47
CA MET A 198 3.76 -4.82 -22.46
C MET A 198 4.10 -3.45 -23.10
N PRO A 199 3.60 -2.32 -22.58
CA PRO A 199 2.72 -2.17 -21.42
C PRO A 199 1.32 -2.78 -21.62
N PHE A 200 0.93 -3.67 -20.70
CA PHE A 200 -0.31 -4.44 -20.81
C PHE A 200 -1.52 -3.51 -20.67
N ALA A 201 -2.43 -3.58 -21.66
CA ALA A 201 -3.67 -2.81 -21.66
C ALA A 201 -3.48 -1.29 -21.46
N MET A 202 -2.36 -0.76 -21.92
CA MET A 202 -2.00 0.66 -21.96
C MET A 202 -1.37 1.00 -23.31
N PRO A 203 -1.21 2.28 -23.70
CA PRO A 203 -0.64 2.60 -25.00
C PRO A 203 0.77 2.04 -25.17
N ASN A 204 1.19 1.87 -26.43
CA ASN A 204 2.55 1.51 -26.75
C ASN A 204 3.54 2.51 -26.12
N LEU A 205 4.78 2.06 -25.94
CA LEU A 205 5.88 2.96 -25.61
C LEU A 205 6.09 3.93 -26.78
N GLU A 206 6.53 5.14 -26.45
CA GLU A 206 7.04 6.05 -27.48
C GLU A 206 8.27 5.42 -28.16
N ASP A 207 8.50 5.77 -29.43
CA ASP A 207 9.55 5.13 -30.23
C ASP A 207 10.95 5.25 -29.60
N GLU A 208 11.22 6.35 -28.90
CA GLU A 208 12.47 6.56 -28.16
C GLU A 208 12.56 5.66 -26.91
N GLU A 209 11.48 5.57 -26.14
CA GLU A 209 11.40 4.73 -24.94
C GLU A 209 11.59 3.25 -25.31
N TYR A 210 10.91 2.79 -26.37
CA TYR A 210 11.08 1.45 -26.92
C TYR A 210 12.53 1.21 -27.35
N ARG A 211 13.13 2.16 -28.08
CA ARG A 211 14.53 2.06 -28.53
C ARG A 211 15.50 1.93 -27.36
N ILE A 212 15.36 2.77 -26.34
CA ILE A 212 16.22 2.74 -25.14
C ILE A 212 16.17 1.35 -24.50
N LEU A 213 14.97 0.82 -24.25
CA LEU A 213 14.83 -0.49 -23.60
C LEU A 213 15.37 -1.63 -24.47
N VAL A 214 15.04 -1.65 -25.76
CA VAL A 214 15.51 -2.72 -26.67
C VAL A 214 17.02 -2.69 -26.84
N GLN A 215 17.62 -1.52 -27.02
CA GLN A 215 19.07 -1.42 -27.17
C GLN A 215 19.80 -1.75 -25.87
N TRP A 216 19.25 -1.38 -24.72
CA TRP A 216 19.79 -1.78 -23.41
C TRP A 216 19.73 -3.29 -23.21
N LEU A 217 18.60 -3.93 -23.55
CA LEU A 217 18.48 -5.39 -23.54
C LEU A 217 19.48 -6.03 -24.52
N ALA A 218 19.64 -5.48 -25.72
CA ALA A 218 20.61 -5.97 -26.70
C ALA A 218 22.06 -5.87 -26.20
N GLN A 219 22.39 -4.88 -25.37
CA GLN A 219 23.70 -4.77 -24.70
C GLN A 219 23.89 -5.77 -23.54
N GLY A 220 22.89 -6.59 -23.23
CA GLY A 220 22.93 -7.55 -22.12
C GLY A 220 22.40 -6.97 -20.80
N ALA A 221 21.62 -5.89 -20.88
CA ALA A 221 21.02 -5.21 -19.74
C ALA A 221 22.04 -4.77 -18.66
N PRO A 222 23.11 -4.03 -19.02
CA PRO A 222 24.11 -3.57 -18.06
C PRO A 222 23.48 -2.71 -16.96
N VAL A 223 23.92 -2.90 -15.72
CA VAL A 223 23.44 -2.18 -14.52
C VAL A 223 24.63 -1.70 -13.68
N PRO A 224 24.51 -0.54 -12.99
CA PRO A 224 25.57 -0.01 -12.14
C PRO A 224 25.65 -0.76 -10.81
N ASP A 225 26.80 -0.59 -10.13
CA ASP A 225 26.95 -1.04 -8.74
C ASP A 225 25.95 -0.33 -7.81
N PRO A 226 25.52 -0.98 -6.71
CA PRO A 226 24.65 -0.37 -5.72
C PRO A 226 25.21 0.95 -5.18
N LYS A 227 24.38 1.99 -5.18
CA LYS A 227 24.78 3.32 -4.72
C LYS A 227 25.14 3.30 -3.23
N GLN A 228 26.29 3.87 -2.88
CA GLN A 228 26.71 3.99 -1.47
C GLN A 228 26.02 5.18 -0.77
N PRO A 229 25.84 5.16 0.56
CA PRO A 229 25.34 6.31 1.31
C PRO A 229 26.12 7.60 1.00
N SER A 230 25.44 8.74 0.92
CA SER A 230 26.12 10.04 0.78
C SER A 230 27.02 10.31 1.99
N ALA A 231 28.07 11.14 1.84
CA ALA A 231 28.98 11.45 2.94
C ALA A 231 28.28 12.09 4.16
N SER A 232 27.19 12.84 3.92
CA SER A 232 26.33 13.39 4.98
C SER A 232 25.54 12.29 5.67
N ALA A 233 24.89 11.41 4.91
CA ALA A 233 24.12 10.30 5.46
C ALA A 233 25.00 9.31 6.23
N ALA A 234 26.18 8.94 5.70
CA ALA A 234 27.11 8.00 6.35
C ALA A 234 27.49 8.40 7.78
N LYS A 235 27.70 9.71 8.04
CA LYS A 235 27.98 10.22 9.39
C LYS A 235 26.76 10.05 10.32
N ARG A 236 25.56 10.31 9.80
CA ARG A 236 24.30 10.18 10.56
C ARG A 236 23.95 8.72 10.83
N ILE A 237 24.16 7.84 9.86
CA ILE A 237 24.03 6.39 10.00
C ILE A 237 24.87 5.91 11.18
N LYS A 238 26.17 6.23 11.20
CA LYS A 238 27.05 5.82 12.31
C LYS A 238 26.54 6.31 13.66
N LYS A 239 26.04 7.55 13.74
CA LYS A 239 25.49 8.12 14.98
C LYS A 239 24.24 7.37 15.45
N TRP A 240 23.33 7.07 14.53
CA TRP A 240 22.10 6.34 14.82
C TRP A 240 22.33 4.87 15.14
N GLU A 241 23.20 4.18 14.40
CA GLU A 241 23.59 2.80 14.70
C GLU A 241 24.26 2.71 16.08
N ASN A 242 25.12 3.67 16.46
CA ASN A 242 25.68 3.72 17.81
C ASN A 242 24.62 3.92 18.90
N PHE A 243 23.59 4.72 18.62
CA PHE A 243 22.47 4.91 19.54
C PHE A 243 21.62 3.63 19.67
N LEU A 244 21.33 2.94 18.56
CA LEU A 244 20.49 1.75 18.57
C LEU A 244 21.22 0.52 19.15
N ASN A 245 22.55 0.47 19.12
CA ASN A 245 23.33 -0.68 19.57
C ASN A 245 24.04 -0.46 20.92
N GLY A 246 23.42 0.30 21.83
CA GLY A 246 23.94 0.44 23.19
C GLY A 246 23.89 -0.87 23.99
N SER A 247 24.77 -1.01 24.98
CA SER A 247 25.01 -2.29 25.66
C SER A 247 24.14 -2.54 26.89
N SER A 248 23.46 -1.55 27.46
CA SER A 248 22.61 -1.75 28.64
C SER A 248 21.31 -2.47 28.28
N ASN A 249 20.76 -3.28 29.19
CA ASN A 249 19.46 -3.95 28.98
C ASN A 249 18.36 -2.93 28.66
N LYS A 250 18.35 -1.78 29.36
CA LYS A 250 17.43 -0.67 29.09
C LYS A 250 17.49 -0.22 27.64
N GLN A 251 18.68 0.05 27.12
CA GLN A 251 18.85 0.54 25.75
C GLN A 251 18.58 -0.55 24.72
N GLN A 252 18.96 -1.80 24.98
CA GLN A 252 18.64 -2.93 24.10
C GLN A 252 17.13 -3.17 23.98
N LEU A 253 16.39 -3.09 25.10
CA LEU A 253 14.93 -3.20 25.10
C LEU A 253 14.27 -2.08 24.31
N VAL A 254 14.73 -0.84 24.49
CA VAL A 254 14.23 0.34 23.76
C VAL A 254 14.53 0.24 22.26
N SER A 255 15.73 -0.18 21.87
CA SER A 255 16.07 -0.36 20.46
C SER A 255 15.26 -1.46 19.79
N ARG A 256 14.94 -2.54 20.53
CA ARG A 256 14.01 -3.57 20.07
C ARG A 256 12.61 -2.99 19.82
N TYR A 257 12.09 -2.22 20.77
CA TYR A 257 10.81 -1.53 20.63
C TYR A 257 10.79 -0.61 19.40
N ILE A 258 11.80 0.25 19.24
CA ILE A 258 11.92 1.17 18.10
C ILE A 258 12.00 0.39 16.78
N TYR A 259 12.76 -0.70 16.72
CA TYR A 259 12.87 -1.52 15.52
C TYR A 259 11.53 -2.15 15.13
N GLU A 260 10.83 -2.79 16.08
CA GLU A 260 9.54 -3.43 15.84
C GLU A 260 8.45 -2.44 15.39
N HIS A 261 8.62 -1.15 15.69
CA HIS A 261 7.75 -0.06 15.26
C HIS A 261 8.14 0.57 13.92
N LEU A 262 9.44 0.59 13.56
CA LEU A 262 9.93 1.35 12.41
C LEU A 262 10.44 0.49 11.22
N PHE A 263 10.50 -0.84 11.34
CA PHE A 263 11.15 -1.71 10.35
C PHE A 263 10.60 -1.61 8.91
N VAL A 264 9.32 -1.26 8.75
CA VAL A 264 8.68 -1.10 7.42
C VAL A 264 8.97 0.24 6.76
N GLY A 265 9.44 1.23 7.53
CA GLY A 265 9.58 2.59 7.04
C GLY A 265 10.79 2.80 6.14
N HIS A 266 10.64 3.77 5.23
CA HIS A 266 11.73 4.38 4.49
C HIS A 266 12.32 5.51 5.34
N MET A 267 13.40 5.20 6.04
CA MET A 267 14.10 6.15 6.90
C MET A 267 14.79 7.21 6.03
N HIS A 268 14.48 8.49 6.27
CA HIS A 268 15.11 9.63 5.60
C HIS A 268 15.91 10.44 6.62
N PHE A 269 17.07 10.99 6.26
CA PHE A 269 17.81 11.85 7.17
C PHE A 269 17.55 13.32 6.89
N LYS A 270 17.16 14.07 7.92
CA LYS A 270 16.99 15.52 7.82
C LYS A 270 18.24 16.19 7.24
N GLY A 271 18.10 16.87 6.10
CA GLY A 271 19.19 17.58 5.43
C GLY A 271 20.12 16.70 4.57
N THR A 272 19.70 15.48 4.20
CA THR A 272 20.26 14.72 3.05
C THR A 272 19.37 14.93 1.82
N GLY A 273 19.76 14.36 0.67
CA GLY A 273 18.96 14.48 -0.56
C GLY A 273 17.55 13.89 -0.39
N ASP A 274 16.56 14.48 -1.05
CA ASP A 274 15.14 14.12 -0.88
C ASP A 274 14.83 12.68 -1.26
N ARG A 275 15.65 12.07 -2.14
CA ARG A 275 15.46 10.72 -2.68
C ARG A 275 16.47 9.71 -2.14
N GLU A 276 17.00 9.95 -0.94
CA GLU A 276 17.97 9.08 -0.27
C GLU A 276 17.34 8.44 0.98
N PHE A 277 16.92 7.17 0.86
CA PHE A 277 16.21 6.43 1.91
C PHE A 277 16.97 5.20 2.40
N TYR A 278 16.62 4.74 3.60
CA TYR A 278 17.24 3.63 4.30
C TYR A 278 16.19 2.70 4.91
N ARG A 279 16.51 1.41 5.01
CA ARG A 279 15.78 0.43 5.81
C ARG A 279 16.49 0.26 7.15
N LEU A 280 15.71 0.26 8.22
CA LEU A 280 16.20 -0.19 9.53
C LEU A 280 16.09 -1.71 9.60
N ILE A 281 17.20 -2.40 9.77
CA ILE A 281 17.30 -3.87 9.71
C ILE A 281 18.06 -4.42 10.92
N ARG A 282 17.95 -5.73 11.15
CA ARG A 282 18.87 -6.50 12.00
C ARG A 282 19.93 -7.17 11.15
N SER A 283 21.19 -7.08 11.56
CA SER A 283 22.36 -7.59 10.85
C SER A 283 23.21 -8.47 11.76
N SER A 284 23.79 -9.54 11.22
CA SER A 284 24.77 -10.37 11.94
C SER A 284 26.12 -9.64 12.14
N THR A 285 26.39 -8.62 11.31
CA THR A 285 27.63 -7.82 11.35
C THR A 285 27.44 -6.41 11.94
N PRO A 286 28.45 -5.89 12.68
CA PRO A 286 28.40 -4.57 13.32
C PRO A 286 28.73 -3.42 12.37
N THR A 287 28.44 -2.19 12.81
CA THR A 287 28.79 -0.94 12.11
C THR A 287 30.24 -0.92 11.62
N GLY A 288 30.43 -0.54 10.35
CA GLY A 288 31.74 -0.51 9.70
C GLY A 288 32.11 -1.78 8.93
N GLN A 289 31.34 -2.86 9.07
CA GLN A 289 31.42 -4.05 8.22
C GLN A 289 30.28 -4.08 7.19
N PRO A 290 30.47 -4.80 6.05
CA PRO A 290 29.39 -5.08 5.11
C PRO A 290 28.17 -5.65 5.82
N VAL A 291 27.00 -5.11 5.51
CA VAL A 291 25.74 -5.52 6.14
C VAL A 291 25.40 -6.95 5.75
N ASP A 292 25.02 -7.75 6.73
CA ASP A 292 24.52 -9.11 6.53
C ASP A 292 23.16 -9.24 7.22
N GLU A 293 22.09 -8.94 6.48
CA GLU A 293 20.73 -8.86 7.00
C GLU A 293 20.23 -10.23 7.50
N ILE A 294 19.59 -10.23 8.68
CA ILE A 294 18.93 -11.38 9.29
C ILE A 294 17.47 -11.43 8.82
N ALA A 295 17.14 -12.45 8.03
CA ALA A 295 15.88 -12.57 7.30
C ALA A 295 14.72 -13.17 8.12
N THR A 296 14.40 -12.62 9.29
CA THR A 296 13.21 -13.05 10.05
C THR A 296 11.90 -12.71 9.33
N VAL A 297 10.83 -13.45 9.59
CA VAL A 297 9.52 -13.17 8.96
C VAL A 297 8.90 -11.93 9.58
N ARG A 298 8.84 -11.89 10.91
CA ARG A 298 8.34 -10.77 11.71
C ARG A 298 9.50 -10.03 12.37
N PRO A 299 9.36 -8.75 12.71
CA PRO A 299 10.42 -8.01 13.38
C PRO A 299 10.68 -8.51 14.81
N TYR A 300 9.68 -9.10 15.47
CA TYR A 300 9.79 -9.65 16.81
C TYR A 300 10.16 -11.14 16.86
N ASP A 301 10.36 -11.80 15.71
CA ASP A 301 10.87 -13.18 15.71
C ASP A 301 12.33 -13.19 16.19
N ASP A 302 12.75 -14.31 16.80
CA ASP A 302 14.10 -14.53 17.29
C ASP A 302 15.15 -14.29 16.18
N PRO A 303 16.06 -13.31 16.35
CA PRO A 303 17.15 -13.06 15.39
C PRO A 303 18.28 -14.10 15.48
N GLY A 304 18.23 -15.02 16.45
CA GLY A 304 19.24 -16.02 16.71
C GLY A 304 20.38 -15.49 17.58
N ALA A 305 21.61 -15.52 17.06
CA ALA A 305 22.81 -15.11 17.80
C ALA A 305 22.96 -13.58 17.89
N THR A 306 24.15 -13.09 18.25
CA THR A 306 24.48 -11.67 18.31
C THR A 306 24.09 -10.94 17.02
N PHE A 307 23.36 -9.85 17.16
CA PHE A 307 22.89 -9.02 16.05
C PHE A 307 23.03 -7.54 16.36
N TYR A 308 22.91 -6.72 15.31
CA TYR A 308 23.03 -5.28 15.36
C TYR A 308 21.92 -4.61 14.55
N TYR A 309 21.37 -3.51 15.05
CA TYR A 309 20.49 -2.64 14.27
C TYR A 309 21.32 -1.81 13.30
N ARG A 310 21.04 -1.93 12.00
CA ARG A 310 21.79 -1.26 10.92
C ARG A 310 20.86 -0.50 10.00
N LEU A 311 21.36 0.57 9.38
CA LEU A 311 20.65 1.34 8.38
C LEU A 311 21.23 1.04 6.99
N LEU A 312 20.48 0.27 6.21
CA LEU A 312 20.87 -0.15 4.86
C LEU A 312 20.20 0.75 3.82
N ARG A 313 20.95 1.31 2.87
CA ARG A 313 20.37 2.16 1.82
C ARG A 313 19.31 1.36 1.04
N TYR A 314 18.13 1.94 0.83
CA TYR A 314 17.09 1.35 0.01
C TYR A 314 17.51 1.41 -1.47
N PRO A 315 17.66 0.27 -2.17
CA PRO A 315 18.22 0.24 -3.53
C PRO A 315 17.19 0.45 -4.64
N GLY A 316 15.89 0.25 -4.36
CA GLY A 316 14.84 0.27 -5.37
C GLY A 316 14.19 1.63 -5.60
N ASP A 317 13.35 1.69 -6.62
CA ASP A 317 12.45 2.81 -6.89
C ASP A 317 11.35 2.90 -5.84
N ILE A 318 10.90 4.12 -5.58
CA ILE A 318 9.92 4.42 -4.54
C ILE A 318 8.52 4.40 -5.14
N VAL A 319 7.67 3.51 -4.64
CA VAL A 319 6.26 3.40 -5.05
C VAL A 319 5.33 3.83 -3.92
N ALA A 320 4.29 4.61 -4.25
CA ALA A 320 3.45 5.28 -3.24
C ALA A 320 2.81 4.30 -2.24
N LYS A 321 2.36 3.14 -2.72
CA LYS A 321 1.68 2.08 -1.96
C LYS A 321 2.52 1.41 -0.86
N THR A 322 3.85 1.53 -0.90
CA THR A 322 4.75 1.02 0.16
C THR A 322 5.64 2.08 0.76
N HIS A 323 5.52 3.33 0.30
CA HIS A 323 6.38 4.40 0.79
C HIS A 323 5.80 4.99 2.07
N LEU A 324 6.42 4.63 3.19
CA LEU A 324 6.11 5.15 4.52
C LEU A 324 7.35 5.85 5.06
N VAL A 325 7.41 7.19 4.96
CA VAL A 325 8.60 7.95 5.32
C VAL A 325 8.69 8.13 6.83
N TYR A 326 9.89 7.94 7.38
CA TYR A 326 10.21 8.28 8.76
C TYR A 326 11.49 9.13 8.84
N GLU A 327 11.39 10.39 9.28
CA GLU A 327 12.52 11.33 9.26
C GLU A 327 13.40 11.22 10.51
N LEU A 328 14.65 10.80 10.34
CA LEU A 328 15.67 10.72 11.38
C LEU A 328 16.42 12.05 11.52
N SER A 329 16.48 12.57 12.75
CA SER A 329 17.18 13.82 13.07
C SER A 329 17.79 13.81 14.47
N ASP A 330 18.68 14.76 14.76
CA ASP A 330 19.25 14.92 16.10
C ASP A 330 18.20 15.27 17.15
N GLN A 331 17.18 16.04 16.76
CA GLN A 331 16.02 16.36 17.61
C GLN A 331 15.22 15.10 17.92
N ARG A 332 14.97 14.24 16.93
CA ARG A 332 14.25 12.98 17.14
C ARG A 332 15.02 12.02 18.05
N MET A 333 16.34 11.91 17.87
CA MET A 333 17.17 11.12 18.78
C MET A 333 17.14 11.67 20.21
N ALA A 334 17.09 13.00 20.40
CA ALA A 334 16.94 13.60 21.71
C ALA A 334 15.57 13.28 22.33
N ARG A 335 14.49 13.36 21.54
CA ARG A 335 13.14 12.97 21.96
C ARG A 335 13.07 11.50 22.38
N TYR A 336 13.73 10.59 21.67
CA TYR A 336 13.81 9.18 22.11
C TYR A 336 14.54 9.00 23.43
N LYS A 337 15.59 9.78 23.67
CA LYS A 337 16.28 9.74 24.98
C LYS A 337 15.37 10.28 26.08
N GLU A 338 14.66 11.36 25.82
CA GLU A 338 13.67 11.93 26.74
C GLU A 338 12.58 10.94 27.10
N LEU A 339 12.00 10.28 26.09
CA LEU A 339 10.92 9.31 26.29
C LEU A 339 11.40 8.04 26.96
N PHE A 340 12.56 7.50 26.56
CA PHE A 340 12.92 6.12 26.93
C PHE A 340 14.16 5.99 27.81
N LEU A 341 15.15 6.88 27.73
CA LEU A 341 16.40 6.69 28.48
C LEU A 341 16.48 7.54 29.74
N ASN A 342 15.88 8.74 29.73
CA ASN A 342 15.85 9.66 30.85
C ASN A 342 14.90 9.26 31.99
N PRO A 343 13.72 8.63 31.75
CA PRO A 343 12.84 8.25 32.85
C PRO A 343 13.47 7.17 33.74
N GLU A 344 13.20 7.23 35.03
CA GLU A 344 13.78 6.32 36.02
C GLU A 344 13.01 4.99 36.05
N TYR A 345 13.58 3.96 35.41
CA TYR A 345 13.10 2.58 35.46
C TYR A 345 14.26 1.60 35.20
N THR A 346 14.11 0.36 35.64
CA THR A 346 15.14 -0.69 35.54
C THR A 346 14.67 -1.82 34.65
N VAL A 347 15.57 -2.31 33.79
CA VAL A 347 15.36 -3.54 33.00
C VAL A 347 16.32 -4.59 33.52
N ALA A 348 15.83 -5.49 34.38
CA ALA A 348 16.66 -6.52 35.02
C ALA A 348 17.10 -7.57 34.00
N GLU A 349 16.19 -8.01 33.15
CA GLU A 349 16.41 -8.99 32.10
C GLU A 349 15.69 -8.59 30.82
N LEU A 350 16.20 -9.04 29.67
CA LEU A 350 15.53 -8.82 28.40
C LEU A 350 14.39 -9.83 28.21
N PRO A 351 13.27 -9.42 27.60
CA PRO A 351 12.16 -10.31 27.31
C PRO A 351 12.58 -11.44 26.37
N SER A 352 11.99 -12.61 26.59
CA SER A 352 12.19 -13.77 25.71
C SER A 352 11.69 -13.51 24.28
N TRP A 353 12.24 -14.26 23.33
CA TRP A 353 11.77 -14.32 21.94
C TRP A 353 10.65 -15.36 21.74
N GLU A 354 10.23 -16.06 22.80
CA GLU A 354 9.10 -17.00 22.73
C GLU A 354 7.83 -16.30 22.19
N PRO A 355 7.08 -16.91 21.25
CA PRO A 355 5.98 -16.25 20.54
C PRO A 355 4.92 -15.61 21.45
N LEU A 356 4.58 -16.24 22.57
CA LEU A 356 3.58 -15.73 23.52
C LEU A 356 4.02 -14.46 24.27
N VAL A 357 5.32 -14.18 24.32
CA VAL A 357 5.90 -12.97 24.89
C VAL A 357 6.18 -11.97 23.77
N ALA A 358 6.92 -12.39 22.74
CA ALA A 358 7.42 -11.49 21.70
C ALA A 358 6.30 -10.85 20.86
N ALA A 359 5.18 -11.53 20.63
CA ALA A 359 4.05 -10.97 19.89
C ALA A 359 3.14 -10.09 20.74
N ASN A 360 3.35 -9.99 22.06
CA ASN A 360 2.53 -9.20 22.97
C ASN A 360 3.34 -8.01 23.53
N PRO A 361 3.11 -6.78 23.05
CA PRO A 361 3.88 -5.62 23.46
C PRO A 361 3.71 -5.26 24.94
N PHE A 362 2.58 -5.62 25.56
CA PHE A 362 2.34 -5.38 26.98
C PHE A 362 3.14 -6.33 27.88
N LYS A 363 3.58 -7.48 27.35
CA LYS A 363 4.49 -8.40 28.04
C LYS A 363 5.96 -8.11 27.73
N ALA A 364 6.29 -7.99 26.44
CA ALA A 364 7.68 -7.81 26.01
C ALA A 364 8.28 -6.50 26.55
N TYR A 365 7.47 -5.43 26.62
CA TYR A 365 7.95 -4.09 26.97
C TYR A 365 7.36 -3.58 28.28
N LYS A 366 6.96 -4.48 29.19
CA LYS A 366 6.35 -4.10 30.48
C LYS A 366 7.23 -3.16 31.32
N ASP A 367 8.56 -3.30 31.22
CA ASP A 367 9.50 -2.46 31.95
C ASP A 367 9.59 -1.03 31.38
N ILE A 368 9.17 -0.80 30.11
CA ILE A 368 9.13 0.55 29.53
C ILE A 368 7.83 1.24 30.00
N PRO A 369 7.91 2.44 30.61
CA PRO A 369 6.74 3.19 31.03
C PRO A 369 5.70 3.31 29.90
N PRO A 370 4.41 2.98 30.14
CA PRO A 370 3.35 3.09 29.13
C PRO A 370 3.25 4.49 28.52
N ARG A 371 3.36 5.55 29.34
CA ARG A 371 3.35 6.94 28.86
C ARG A 371 4.43 7.20 27.79
N SER A 372 5.66 6.72 28.03
CA SER A 372 6.75 6.86 27.07
C SER A 372 6.45 6.19 25.72
N ARG A 373 5.81 5.03 25.76
CA ARG A 373 5.40 4.27 24.58
C ARG A 373 4.27 4.99 23.84
N TYR A 374 3.27 5.48 24.57
CA TYR A 374 2.15 6.20 23.97
C TYR A 374 2.59 7.52 23.32
N GLU A 375 3.38 8.34 24.00
CA GLU A 375 3.88 9.60 23.44
C GLU A 375 4.76 9.36 22.19
N PHE A 376 5.53 8.26 22.15
CA PHE A 376 6.27 7.87 20.94
C PHE A 376 5.33 7.57 19.76
N LEU A 377 4.19 6.89 20.01
CA LEU A 377 3.20 6.63 18.98
C LEU A 377 2.50 7.92 18.55
N LEU A 378 2.14 8.78 19.49
CA LEU A 378 1.46 10.06 19.23
C LEU A 378 2.34 11.04 18.44
N ASP A 379 3.63 11.11 18.76
CA ASP A 379 4.62 11.97 18.08
C ASP A 379 4.55 11.81 16.54
N ASP A 380 4.30 10.60 16.05
CA ASP A 380 4.18 10.24 14.63
C ASP A 380 2.91 9.41 14.33
N ALA A 381 1.76 9.70 14.95
CA ALA A 381 0.55 8.85 14.86
C ALA A 381 0.13 8.50 13.43
N ARG A 382 0.23 9.46 12.49
CA ARG A 382 -0.03 9.21 11.07
C ARG A 382 0.84 8.08 10.53
N TYR A 383 2.13 8.03 10.87
CA TYR A 383 3.03 6.96 10.40
C TYR A 383 2.53 5.58 10.85
N PHE A 384 2.10 5.44 12.09
CA PHE A 384 1.60 4.17 12.63
C PHE A 384 0.23 3.77 12.03
N ILE A 385 -0.68 4.75 11.89
CA ILE A 385 -1.98 4.53 11.26
C ILE A 385 -1.81 4.20 9.75
N GLU A 386 -0.96 4.93 9.05
CA GLU A 386 -0.68 4.69 7.64
C GLU A 386 0.07 3.36 7.41
N GLY A 387 0.82 2.90 8.41
CA GLY A 387 1.50 1.60 8.41
C GLY A 387 0.54 0.39 8.29
N PHE A 388 -0.68 0.49 8.82
CA PHE A 388 -1.69 -0.57 8.65
C PHE A 388 -2.45 -0.52 7.31
N ILE A 389 -2.22 0.53 6.52
CA ILE A 389 -2.84 0.75 5.20
C ILE A 389 -1.85 0.44 4.06
N LYS A 390 -0.57 0.78 4.25
CA LYS A 390 0.51 0.56 3.27
C LYS A 390 1.28 -0.73 3.54
N GLY A 391 2.03 -1.21 2.53
CA GLY A 391 2.92 -2.37 2.70
C GLY A 391 2.23 -3.73 2.48
N PRO A 392 2.60 -4.82 3.17
CA PRO A 392 2.07 -6.17 2.89
C PRO A 392 0.55 -6.29 2.99
N VAL A 393 -0.10 -5.42 3.76
CA VAL A 393 -1.56 -5.29 3.91
C VAL A 393 -2.24 -4.52 2.76
N CYS A 394 -1.49 -3.85 1.88
CA CYS A 394 -1.99 -2.90 0.88
C CYS A 394 -2.68 -3.52 -0.36
N HIS A 395 -2.91 -4.83 -0.35
CA HIS A 395 -3.60 -5.52 -1.43
C HIS A 395 -4.61 -6.50 -0.82
N GLY A 396 -5.83 -6.00 -0.68
CA GLY A 396 -6.98 -6.84 -0.42
C GLY A 396 -7.90 -6.33 0.67
N MET A 397 -9.11 -6.84 0.58
CA MET A 397 -10.26 -6.56 1.43
C MET A 397 -10.09 -7.00 2.90
N ILE A 398 -9.02 -7.71 3.24
CA ILE A 398 -8.92 -8.43 4.52
C ILE A 398 -8.89 -7.46 5.71
N ALA A 399 -8.00 -6.46 5.68
CA ALA A 399 -7.91 -5.45 6.73
C ALA A 399 -8.79 -4.22 6.47
N LEU A 400 -9.13 -3.94 5.21
CA LEU A 400 -9.85 -2.72 4.83
C LEU A 400 -11.37 -2.90 4.79
N ASN A 401 -11.92 -4.08 4.52
CA ASN A 401 -13.38 -4.24 4.47
C ASN A 401 -14.05 -4.20 5.84
N VAL A 402 -13.33 -3.93 6.94
CA VAL A 402 -13.97 -3.74 8.25
C VAL A 402 -14.16 -2.27 8.57
N ILE A 403 -13.64 -1.32 7.78
CA ILE A 403 -13.73 0.12 8.06
C ILE A 403 -14.61 0.84 7.05
N GLU A 404 -15.20 1.96 7.48
CA GLU A 404 -15.93 2.87 6.61
C GLU A 404 -15.03 3.56 5.58
N ASP A 405 -15.62 3.99 4.46
CA ASP A 405 -14.89 4.67 3.39
C ASP A 405 -14.32 6.04 3.82
N GLN A 406 -14.90 6.67 4.84
CA GLN A 406 -14.38 7.90 5.45
C GLN A 406 -14.69 7.94 6.95
N PHE A 407 -13.66 8.14 7.77
CA PHE A 407 -13.81 8.43 9.21
C PHE A 407 -12.66 9.28 9.74
N TRP A 408 -12.90 9.96 10.86
CA TRP A 408 -11.87 10.73 11.55
C TRP A 408 -11.26 9.93 12.70
N VAL A 409 -9.98 10.15 12.96
CA VAL A 409 -9.26 9.54 14.07
C VAL A 409 -8.71 10.65 14.96
N THR A 410 -8.97 10.52 16.26
CA THR A 410 -8.43 11.35 17.34
C THR A 410 -7.91 10.46 18.45
N PHE A 411 -7.17 11.02 19.39
CA PHE A 411 -6.47 10.25 20.43
C PHE A 411 -6.85 10.74 21.83
N LEU A 412 -6.91 9.83 22.79
CA LEU A 412 -7.11 10.18 24.19
C LEU A 412 -5.87 10.91 24.72
N ASP A 413 -6.08 11.95 25.52
CA ASP A 413 -4.99 12.71 26.12
C ASP A 413 -4.16 11.86 27.11
N PRO A 414 -2.82 11.76 26.96
CA PRO A 414 -1.96 11.03 27.90
C PRO A 414 -2.06 11.49 29.36
N ASP A 415 -2.48 12.73 29.62
CA ASP A 415 -2.68 13.25 30.98
C ASP A 415 -4.01 12.81 31.60
N ILE A 416 -4.92 12.22 30.81
CA ILE A 416 -6.23 11.75 31.24
C ILE A 416 -6.33 10.21 31.22
N ASP A 417 -5.51 9.54 30.41
CA ASP A 417 -5.52 8.08 30.29
C ASP A 417 -5.01 7.38 31.57
N SER A 418 -5.97 6.93 32.39
CA SER A 418 -5.72 6.23 33.65
C SER A 418 -4.91 4.92 33.51
N MET A 419 -4.84 4.33 32.31
CA MET A 419 -4.03 3.14 32.06
C MET A 419 -2.53 3.46 32.04
N LEU A 420 -2.15 4.72 31.79
CA LEU A 420 -0.76 5.13 31.77
C LEU A 420 -0.16 5.32 33.18
N ASP A 421 -1.00 5.66 34.15
CA ASP A 421 -0.60 5.89 35.55
C ASP A 421 -0.57 4.60 36.39
N LYS A 422 -1.15 3.51 35.87
CA LYS A 422 -1.28 2.21 36.57
C LYS A 422 -0.75 1.06 35.71
N PRO A 423 0.58 0.98 35.48
CA PRO A 423 1.17 -0.03 34.62
C PRO A 423 0.87 -1.47 35.08
N GLU A 424 0.59 -1.69 36.36
CA GLU A 424 0.22 -3.00 36.91
C GLU A 424 -1.09 -3.51 36.32
N ILE A 425 -2.05 -2.63 36.03
CA ILE A 425 -3.33 -3.01 35.41
C ILE A 425 -3.08 -3.51 33.98
N LEU A 426 -2.19 -2.84 33.23
CA LEU A 426 -1.82 -3.29 31.89
C LEU A 426 -1.07 -4.63 31.92
N GLU A 427 -0.27 -4.89 32.94
CA GLU A 427 0.39 -6.19 33.12
C GLU A 427 -0.64 -7.30 33.46
N GLU A 428 -1.59 -7.02 34.35
CA GLU A 428 -2.69 -7.95 34.69
C GLU A 428 -3.58 -8.27 33.48
N LEU A 429 -3.85 -7.27 32.64
CA LEU A 429 -4.68 -7.40 31.43
C LEU A 429 -3.89 -7.86 30.20
N ALA A 430 -2.57 -8.02 30.29
CA ALA A 430 -1.73 -8.33 29.13
C ALA A 430 -2.15 -9.64 28.44
N ASP A 431 -2.62 -10.64 29.20
CA ASP A 431 -3.14 -11.89 28.65
C ASP A 431 -4.45 -11.70 27.88
N ASP A 432 -5.31 -10.76 28.30
CA ASP A 432 -6.56 -10.45 27.61
C ASP A 432 -6.31 -9.58 26.36
N LEU A 433 -5.21 -8.81 26.34
CA LEU A 433 -4.75 -7.99 25.19
C LEU A 433 -3.97 -8.76 24.12
N GLN A 434 -3.93 -10.09 24.21
CA GLN A 434 -3.15 -10.93 23.29
C GLN A 434 -3.71 -10.91 21.86
N ILE A 435 -2.84 -10.64 20.88
CA ILE A 435 -3.19 -10.66 19.45
C ILE A 435 -3.06 -12.06 18.81
N PRO A 436 -3.71 -12.31 17.65
CA PRO A 436 -3.73 -13.64 17.03
C PRO A 436 -2.40 -14.20 16.55
N SER A 437 -1.44 -13.34 16.19
CA SER A 437 -0.14 -13.78 15.70
C SER A 437 0.65 -14.60 16.73
N ALA A 438 0.32 -14.48 18.02
CA ALA A 438 0.93 -15.22 19.12
C ALA A 438 0.56 -16.73 19.15
N GLN A 439 -0.57 -17.13 18.54
CA GLN A 439 -1.07 -18.53 18.58
C GLN A 439 -0.61 -19.40 17.38
N GLY A 440 0.11 -18.81 16.41
CA GLY A 440 0.59 -19.50 15.21
C GLY A 440 -0.52 -19.87 14.20
N SER A 441 -0.15 -20.53 13.09
CA SER A 441 -1.02 -20.71 11.92
C SER A 441 -2.08 -21.83 12.03
N ASN A 442 -2.20 -22.52 13.18
CA ASN A 442 -2.99 -23.76 13.33
C ASN A 442 -4.28 -23.62 14.19
N VAL A 443 -4.72 -22.41 14.50
CA VAL A 443 -5.90 -22.19 15.35
C VAL A 443 -7.22 -22.52 14.64
N ARG A 444 -8.22 -23.05 15.36
CA ARG A 444 -9.60 -23.20 14.88
C ARG A 444 -10.33 -21.85 15.03
N LEU A 445 -10.82 -21.28 13.92
CA LEU A 445 -11.38 -19.92 13.90
C LEU A 445 -12.50 -19.67 14.93
N PHE A 446 -13.47 -20.58 15.06
CA PHE A 446 -14.61 -20.38 15.98
C PHE A 446 -14.19 -20.36 17.45
N SER A 447 -13.27 -21.23 17.87
CA SER A 447 -12.75 -21.20 19.24
C SER A 447 -11.88 -19.98 19.48
N ALA A 448 -11.13 -19.52 18.46
CA ALA A 448 -10.34 -18.30 18.54
C ALA A 448 -11.24 -17.08 18.75
N TRP A 449 -12.28 -16.93 17.92
CA TRP A 449 -13.24 -15.83 18.03
C TRP A 449 -13.94 -15.80 19.39
N LYS A 450 -14.37 -16.96 19.91
CA LYS A 450 -14.96 -17.05 21.24
C LYS A 450 -13.98 -16.65 22.35
N ASP A 451 -12.73 -17.14 22.29
CA ASP A 451 -11.68 -16.79 23.25
C ASP A 451 -11.37 -15.29 23.20
N TYR A 452 -11.26 -14.70 22.01
CA TYR A 452 -11.06 -13.25 21.85
C TYR A 452 -12.23 -12.45 22.40
N ARG A 453 -13.47 -12.83 22.08
CA ARG A 453 -14.65 -12.16 22.61
C ARG A 453 -14.67 -12.19 24.14
N ASP A 454 -14.34 -13.34 24.75
CA ASP A 454 -14.35 -13.49 26.19
C ASP A 454 -13.20 -12.69 26.86
N ARG A 455 -12.04 -12.54 26.20
CA ARG A 455 -10.93 -11.66 26.64
C ARG A 455 -11.26 -10.18 26.49
N GLU A 456 -11.76 -9.79 25.32
CA GLU A 456 -12.17 -8.41 25.02
C GLU A 456 -13.22 -7.97 26.03
N ARG A 457 -14.27 -8.77 26.27
CA ARG A 457 -15.28 -8.49 27.30
C ARG A 457 -14.68 -8.20 28.68
N LYS A 458 -13.66 -8.94 29.11
CA LYS A 458 -12.99 -8.69 30.40
C LYS A 458 -12.22 -7.37 30.37
N TYR A 459 -11.43 -7.15 29.32
CA TYR A 459 -10.66 -5.93 29.14
C TYR A 459 -11.57 -4.69 29.10
N THR A 460 -12.59 -4.71 28.24
CA THR A 460 -13.58 -3.65 28.09
C THR A 460 -14.32 -3.37 29.40
N ALA A 461 -14.69 -4.41 30.16
CA ALA A 461 -15.36 -4.25 31.46
C ALA A 461 -14.46 -3.56 32.49
N GLU A 462 -13.18 -3.91 32.59
CA GLU A 462 -12.23 -3.21 33.48
C GLU A 462 -11.99 -1.77 33.02
N ARG A 463 -11.82 -1.54 31.71
CA ARG A 463 -11.61 -0.20 31.15
C ARG A 463 -12.79 0.73 31.45
N PHE A 464 -14.03 0.28 31.22
CA PHE A 464 -15.21 1.12 31.43
C PHE A 464 -15.59 1.31 32.91
N LYS A 465 -14.99 0.60 33.88
CA LYS A 465 -15.13 0.96 35.31
C LYS A 465 -14.59 2.36 35.59
N PHE A 466 -13.48 2.73 34.96
CA PHE A 466 -12.91 4.07 35.10
C PHE A 466 -13.83 5.13 34.50
N TYR A 467 -14.29 4.90 33.27
CA TYR A 467 -15.24 5.78 32.59
C TYR A 467 -16.53 5.96 33.39
N THR A 468 -17.14 4.87 33.88
CA THR A 468 -18.37 4.92 34.66
C THR A 468 -18.18 5.52 36.06
N ALA A 469 -16.94 5.64 36.57
CA ALA A 469 -16.62 6.37 37.79
C ALA A 469 -16.42 7.88 37.58
N MET A 470 -16.24 8.35 36.34
CA MET A 470 -16.06 9.77 36.03
C MET A 470 -17.31 10.59 36.38
N GLN A 471 -17.09 11.86 36.75
CA GLN A 471 -18.16 12.84 36.90
C GLN A 471 -18.68 13.28 35.52
N GLN A 472 -19.85 13.92 35.50
CA GLN A 472 -20.36 14.51 34.27
C GLN A 472 -19.61 15.80 33.95
N HIS A 473 -19.26 15.99 32.69
CA HIS A 473 -18.59 17.18 32.16
C HIS A 473 -19.45 17.84 31.09
N ASP A 474 -19.40 19.17 30.98
CA ASP A 474 -19.95 19.88 29.83
C ASP A 474 -19.12 19.53 28.59
N ILE A 475 -19.74 19.44 27.41
CA ILE A 475 -19.07 19.11 26.14
C ILE A 475 -17.86 20.00 25.85
N LYS A 476 -17.89 21.27 26.29
CA LYS A 476 -16.75 22.19 26.14
C LYS A 476 -15.53 21.76 26.96
N GLU A 477 -15.75 21.12 28.09
CA GLU A 477 -14.71 20.58 28.95
C GLU A 477 -14.31 19.18 28.50
N ALA A 478 -15.28 18.34 28.14
CA ALA A 478 -15.05 16.95 27.75
C ALA A 478 -14.15 16.83 26.51
N VAL A 479 -14.25 17.74 25.53
CA VAL A 479 -13.30 17.74 24.39
C VAL A 479 -11.84 17.96 24.81
N GLY A 480 -11.59 18.42 26.04
CA GLY A 480 -10.27 18.47 26.65
C GLY A 480 -9.69 17.10 27.02
N PHE A 481 -10.47 16.03 26.99
CA PHE A 481 -9.96 14.66 27.15
C PHE A 481 -9.26 14.12 25.90
N LEU A 482 -9.35 14.84 24.78
CA LEU A 482 -8.69 14.48 23.53
C LEU A 482 -7.39 15.26 23.40
N TRP A 483 -6.32 14.53 23.09
CA TRP A 483 -5.00 15.09 22.83
C TRP A 483 -5.08 16.02 21.61
N ASP A 484 -4.68 17.28 21.76
CA ASP A 484 -4.68 18.27 20.66
C ASP A 484 -3.31 18.49 20.01
N GLY A 485 -2.35 17.59 20.26
CA GLY A 485 -1.02 17.70 19.70
C GLY A 485 -0.16 18.78 20.36
N ASP A 486 -0.47 19.13 21.61
CA ASP A 486 0.14 20.25 22.34
C ASP A 486 0.04 21.59 21.56
N GLY A 487 -1.04 21.71 20.77
CA GLY A 487 -1.31 22.83 19.86
C GLY A 487 -0.34 22.96 18.68
N LYS A 488 0.51 21.96 18.40
CA LYS A 488 1.54 22.04 17.33
C LYS A 488 1.67 20.79 16.48
N ASN A 489 1.31 19.61 17.00
CA ASN A 489 1.49 18.35 16.32
C ASN A 489 0.23 17.97 15.50
N PRO A 490 0.28 18.00 14.16
CA PRO A 490 -0.86 17.66 13.33
C PRO A 490 -1.28 16.18 13.40
N ASN A 491 -0.45 15.31 14.00
CA ASN A 491 -0.79 13.90 14.22
C ASN A 491 -2.00 13.70 15.15
N ALA A 492 -2.44 14.75 15.87
CA ALA A 492 -3.55 14.68 16.81
C ALA A 492 -4.93 14.48 16.15
N ALA A 493 -5.06 14.85 14.87
CA ALA A 493 -6.29 14.67 14.10
C ALA A 493 -5.95 14.12 12.71
N LEU A 494 -6.57 13.00 12.34
CA LEU A 494 -6.34 12.34 11.06
C LEU A 494 -7.68 12.04 10.37
N THR A 495 -7.65 11.96 9.05
CA THR A 495 -8.72 11.38 8.24
C THR A 495 -8.20 10.15 7.53
N VAL A 496 -8.97 9.07 7.61
CA VAL A 496 -8.73 7.85 6.83
C VAL A 496 -9.76 7.82 5.70
N PHE A 497 -9.27 7.65 4.47
CA PHE A 497 -10.11 7.35 3.31
C PHE A 497 -9.84 5.92 2.87
N ARG A 498 -10.90 5.12 2.71
CA ARG A 498 -10.82 3.81 2.08
C ARG A 498 -11.33 3.91 0.64
N HIS A 499 -10.51 3.38 -0.26
CA HIS A 499 -10.68 3.39 -1.71
C HIS A 499 -10.94 1.94 -2.17
N PHE A 500 -12.02 1.34 -1.67
CA PHE A 500 -12.35 -0.08 -1.84
C PHE A 500 -11.31 -1.05 -1.24
N ASP A 501 -10.28 -1.39 -2.02
CA ASP A 501 -9.26 -2.39 -1.71
C ASP A 501 -7.87 -1.78 -1.43
N SER A 502 -7.85 -0.46 -1.27
CA SER A 502 -6.73 0.35 -0.80
C SER A 502 -7.24 1.47 0.11
N ALA A 503 -6.35 2.20 0.77
CA ALA A 503 -6.74 3.33 1.62
C ALA A 503 -5.60 4.37 1.68
N SER A 504 -5.88 5.51 2.30
CA SER A 504 -4.90 6.56 2.57
C SER A 504 -5.24 7.32 3.85
N VAL A 505 -4.24 8.01 4.39
CA VAL A 505 -4.32 8.77 5.63
C VAL A 505 -3.72 10.16 5.41
N ASP A 506 -4.45 11.19 5.79
CA ASP A 506 -3.92 12.56 5.82
C ASP A 506 -4.28 13.28 7.13
N TYR A 507 -3.56 14.36 7.40
CA TYR A 507 -3.71 15.19 8.57
C TYR A 507 -5.00 16.01 8.52
N GLY A 508 -5.56 16.24 9.70
CA GLY A 508 -6.76 17.02 9.92
C GLY A 508 -8.04 16.26 9.57
N PHE A 509 -9.16 16.96 9.76
CA PHE A 509 -10.48 16.49 9.39
C PHE A 509 -10.72 16.91 7.94
N ASN A 510 -10.69 15.98 6.99
CA ASN A 510 -10.90 16.20 5.56
C ASN A 510 -12.23 15.54 5.12
N GLY A 511 -12.84 16.03 4.03
CA GLY A 511 -14.13 15.53 3.54
C GLY A 511 -15.34 16.17 4.26
N ASP A 512 -16.56 15.65 4.04
CA ASP A 512 -17.73 16.07 4.81
C ASP A 512 -17.64 15.53 6.27
N TYR A 513 -18.65 15.76 7.10
CA TYR A 513 -18.79 15.08 8.39
C TYR A 513 -19.00 13.57 8.14
N PRO A 514 -18.11 12.69 8.65
CA PRO A 514 -18.22 11.25 8.41
C PRO A 514 -19.36 10.64 9.23
N GLU A 515 -19.76 9.43 8.86
CA GLU A 515 -20.74 8.63 9.59
C GLU A 515 -20.26 8.21 10.99
N THR A 516 -18.95 7.94 11.09
CA THR A 516 -18.29 7.54 12.35
C THR A 516 -16.94 8.23 12.52
N ALA A 517 -16.42 8.18 13.74
CA ALA A 517 -15.06 8.58 14.07
C ALA A 517 -14.53 7.69 15.20
N TRP A 518 -13.20 7.63 15.33
CA TRP A 518 -12.53 6.84 16.36
C TRP A 518 -11.82 7.76 17.35
N VAL A 519 -11.94 7.41 18.63
CA VAL A 519 -11.06 7.91 19.69
C VAL A 519 -10.16 6.73 20.09
N ILE A 520 -8.86 6.88 19.93
CA ILE A 520 -7.89 5.80 20.17
C ILE A 520 -7.10 6.09 21.45
N ASP A 521 -7.05 5.13 22.36
CA ASP A 521 -6.18 5.14 23.54
C ASP A 521 -4.86 4.37 23.29
N TYR A 522 -3.98 4.34 24.28
CA TYR A 522 -2.69 3.67 24.15
C TYR A 522 -2.79 2.17 23.83
N PRO A 523 -3.54 1.35 24.61
CA PRO A 523 -3.62 -0.09 24.33
C PRO A 523 -4.23 -0.40 22.96
N LEU A 524 -5.20 0.39 22.49
CA LEU A 524 -5.77 0.22 21.17
C LEU A 524 -4.75 0.52 20.06
N LEU A 525 -4.03 1.65 20.14
CA LEU A 525 -3.04 2.03 19.12
C LEU A 525 -1.92 0.99 18.98
N GLU A 526 -1.38 0.52 20.10
CA GLU A 526 -0.33 -0.50 20.13
C GLU A 526 -0.82 -1.84 19.54
N ARG A 527 -2.05 -2.28 19.87
CA ARG A 527 -2.63 -3.52 19.32
C ARG A 527 -2.86 -3.43 17.82
N ILE A 528 -3.33 -2.29 17.30
CA ILE A 528 -3.51 -2.08 15.85
C ILE A 528 -2.16 -2.27 15.14
N HIS A 529 -1.09 -1.67 15.65
CA HIS A 529 0.26 -1.81 15.07
C HIS A 529 0.74 -3.26 15.07
N TYR A 530 0.66 -3.97 16.20
CA TYR A 530 1.13 -5.37 16.24
C TYR A 530 0.24 -6.32 15.46
N LEU A 531 -1.06 -6.06 15.34
CA LEU A 531 -1.97 -6.87 14.55
C LEU A 531 -1.69 -6.76 13.05
N LEU A 532 -1.59 -5.52 12.55
CA LEU A 532 -1.63 -5.23 11.11
C LEU A 532 -0.25 -4.92 10.50
N VAL A 533 0.76 -4.59 11.32
CA VAL A 533 2.08 -4.21 10.83
C VAL A 533 3.14 -5.20 11.30
N ALA A 534 3.42 -5.28 12.60
CA ALA A 534 4.49 -6.15 13.10
C ALA A 534 4.13 -7.64 12.98
N GLY A 535 2.88 -8.01 13.25
CA GLY A 535 2.43 -9.40 13.26
C GLY A 535 1.91 -9.94 11.93
N PHE A 536 1.58 -9.06 10.98
CA PHE A 536 0.92 -9.45 9.74
C PHE A 536 1.89 -10.12 8.76
N ASN A 537 1.55 -11.33 8.32
CA ASN A 537 2.34 -12.08 7.35
C ASN A 537 1.51 -12.47 6.12
N VAL A 538 1.75 -11.78 4.99
CA VAL A 538 1.10 -12.06 3.70
C VAL A 538 1.42 -13.46 3.14
N PHE A 539 2.54 -14.06 3.54
CA PHE A 539 2.95 -15.40 3.09
C PHE A 539 2.28 -16.52 3.91
N ASP A 540 1.60 -16.21 5.01
CA ASP A 540 0.93 -17.18 5.87
C ASP A 540 -0.35 -17.76 5.22
N ASN A 541 -1.03 -18.66 5.93
CA ASN A 541 -2.26 -19.29 5.46
C ASN A 541 -3.50 -18.40 5.64
N LEU A 542 -4.60 -18.80 4.98
CA LEU A 542 -5.90 -18.11 5.06
C LEU A 542 -6.40 -17.95 6.50
N LYS A 543 -6.15 -18.93 7.39
CA LYS A 543 -6.63 -18.87 8.77
C LYS A 543 -6.01 -17.71 9.54
N HIS A 544 -4.72 -17.46 9.34
CA HIS A 544 -4.05 -16.29 9.91
C HIS A 544 -4.71 -14.99 9.43
N GLN A 545 -4.91 -14.86 8.11
CA GLN A 545 -5.49 -13.65 7.52
C GLN A 545 -6.94 -13.41 7.98
N LEU A 546 -7.74 -14.47 8.11
CA LEU A 546 -9.11 -14.39 8.64
C LEU A 546 -9.15 -14.08 10.14
N ASN A 547 -8.25 -14.65 10.95
CA ASN A 547 -8.17 -14.31 12.37
C ASN A 547 -7.77 -12.84 12.59
N THR A 548 -6.84 -12.33 11.76
CA THR A 548 -6.48 -10.91 11.76
C THR A 548 -7.70 -10.03 11.46
N ARG A 549 -8.49 -10.39 10.43
CA ARG A 549 -9.72 -9.67 10.09
C ARG A 549 -10.73 -9.66 11.23
N LEU A 550 -11.03 -10.83 11.80
CA LEU A 550 -11.97 -10.96 12.93
C LEU A 550 -11.52 -10.14 14.14
N TYR A 551 -10.22 -10.07 14.41
CA TYR A 551 -9.69 -9.27 15.52
C TYR A 551 -9.80 -7.77 15.24
N MET A 552 -9.65 -7.34 13.98
CA MET A 552 -9.80 -5.94 13.60
C MET A 552 -11.23 -5.42 13.78
N ASP A 553 -12.26 -6.26 13.62
CA ASP A 553 -13.64 -5.89 13.97
C ASP A 553 -13.76 -5.44 15.43
N PHE A 554 -13.12 -6.16 16.36
CA PHE A 554 -13.11 -5.78 17.79
C PHE A 554 -12.38 -4.45 18.01
N LEU A 555 -11.20 -4.27 17.42
CA LEU A 555 -10.43 -3.03 17.58
C LEU A 555 -11.14 -1.81 16.99
N ARG A 556 -11.84 -1.97 15.86
CA ARG A 556 -12.69 -0.91 15.31
C ARG A 556 -13.82 -0.55 16.27
N MET A 557 -14.62 -1.55 16.67
CA MET A 557 -15.74 -1.33 17.59
C MET A 557 -15.27 -0.64 18.87
N GLU A 558 -14.09 -1.01 19.36
CA GLU A 558 -13.50 -0.40 20.54
C GLU A 558 -13.24 1.12 20.36
N GLY A 559 -12.69 1.53 19.21
CA GLY A 559 -12.45 2.94 18.90
C GLY A 559 -13.72 3.74 18.61
N GLU A 560 -14.72 3.11 18.00
CA GLU A 560 -16.05 3.67 17.76
C GLU A 560 -16.85 3.84 19.07
N ASP A 561 -16.78 2.86 19.97
CA ASP A 561 -17.43 2.91 21.28
C ASP A 561 -16.83 4.02 22.15
N MET A 562 -15.50 4.23 22.08
CA MET A 562 -14.84 5.37 22.73
C MET A 562 -15.31 6.71 22.17
N TYR A 563 -15.60 6.79 20.87
CA TYR A 563 -16.20 7.97 20.27
C TYR A 563 -17.66 8.17 20.73
N LEU A 564 -18.48 7.12 20.70
CA LEU A 564 -19.88 7.15 21.17
C LEU A 564 -19.99 7.57 22.64
N ALA A 565 -18.99 7.25 23.46
CA ALA A 565 -18.90 7.68 24.85
C ALA A 565 -18.86 9.22 25.03
N PHE A 566 -18.56 10.00 23.99
CA PHE A 566 -18.70 11.46 24.03
C PHE A 566 -20.12 11.94 23.72
N LEU A 567 -20.95 11.12 23.08
CA LEU A 567 -22.31 11.48 22.69
C LEU A 567 -23.33 11.20 23.83
N PRO A 568 -24.52 11.83 23.82
CA PRO A 568 -25.57 11.54 24.80
C PRO A 568 -26.10 10.11 24.67
N THR A 569 -26.35 9.46 25.80
CA THR A 569 -26.93 8.11 25.91
C THR A 569 -28.25 7.97 25.15
N SER A 570 -29.03 9.05 25.05
CA SER A 570 -30.29 9.10 24.28
C SER A 570 -30.13 8.86 22.78
N HIS A 571 -28.92 8.98 22.22
CA HIS A 571 -28.66 8.85 20.78
C HIS A 571 -27.63 7.75 20.45
N ARG A 572 -26.87 7.24 21.44
CA ARG A 572 -25.79 6.26 21.20
C ARG A 572 -26.28 5.00 20.49
N GLN A 573 -27.38 4.43 20.95
CA GLN A 573 -27.94 3.20 20.37
C GLN A 573 -28.37 3.44 18.93
N ASP A 574 -29.12 4.51 18.66
CA ASP A 574 -29.61 4.81 17.31
C ASP A 574 -28.46 5.07 16.33
N ILE A 575 -27.43 5.80 16.77
CA ILE A 575 -26.22 6.05 15.96
C ILE A 575 -25.47 4.74 15.71
N ARG A 576 -25.22 3.94 16.76
CA ARG A 576 -24.55 2.64 16.62
C ARG A 576 -25.32 1.73 15.68
N ASP A 577 -26.63 1.58 15.88
CA ASP A 577 -27.48 0.70 15.07
C ASP A 577 -27.55 1.15 13.61
N SER A 578 -27.40 2.45 13.33
CA SER A 578 -27.33 2.93 11.95
C SER A 578 -26.11 2.41 11.17
N TRP A 579 -25.00 2.12 11.85
CA TRP A 579 -23.79 1.53 11.25
C TRP A 579 -23.95 0.02 10.97
N TYR A 580 -24.97 -0.63 11.54
CA TYR A 580 -25.18 -2.09 11.54
C TYR A 580 -26.60 -2.50 11.11
N ALA A 581 -27.12 -1.90 10.04
CA ALA A 581 -28.43 -2.24 9.47
C ALA A 581 -28.43 -3.55 8.65
N GLY A 582 -29.57 -4.27 8.63
CA GLY A 582 -29.80 -5.43 7.74
C GLY A 582 -29.71 -6.82 8.41
N MET A 583 -29.26 -7.85 7.66
CA MET A 583 -29.32 -9.29 8.02
C MET A 583 -28.56 -9.72 9.30
N ARG A 584 -28.01 -8.78 10.06
CA ARG A 584 -27.32 -9.04 11.33
C ARG A 584 -27.89 -8.27 12.52
N GLU A 585 -29.11 -7.73 12.43
CA GLU A 585 -29.90 -7.31 13.60
C GLU A 585 -29.85 -8.43 14.67
N GLY A 586 -29.00 -8.26 15.69
CA GLY A 586 -28.85 -9.19 16.81
C GLY A 586 -27.54 -9.97 16.96
N MET A 587 -26.58 -9.93 16.01
CA MET A 587 -25.27 -10.58 16.23
C MET A 587 -24.36 -9.74 17.14
N ASP A 588 -24.49 -8.40 17.09
CA ASP A 588 -23.78 -7.45 17.96
C ASP A 588 -24.32 -7.45 19.40
N ARG A 589 -25.59 -7.85 19.60
CA ARG A 589 -26.19 -8.04 20.94
C ARG A 589 -25.49 -9.13 21.76
N ASP A 590 -24.83 -10.09 21.09
CA ASP A 590 -24.09 -11.18 21.74
C ASP A 590 -22.63 -10.82 22.07
N ILE A 591 -22.20 -9.56 21.87
CA ILE A 591 -20.94 -8.99 22.40
C ILE A 591 -21.24 -7.97 23.52
N SER A 592 -22.49 -7.47 23.58
CA SER A 592 -22.95 -6.29 24.31
C SER A 592 -23.46 -6.51 25.75
N ASP A 593 -23.26 -7.69 26.35
CA ASP A 593 -23.68 -7.97 27.74
C ASP A 593 -23.07 -7.01 28.79
N THR A 594 -22.10 -6.16 28.41
CA THR A 594 -21.40 -5.18 29.23
C THR A 594 -21.65 -3.70 28.83
N ASP A 595 -22.82 -3.38 28.29
CA ASP A 595 -23.24 -2.02 27.87
C ASP A 595 -23.51 -1.03 29.03
N ILE A 596 -22.95 -1.24 30.23
CA ILE A 596 -23.15 -0.32 31.37
C ILE A 596 -22.74 1.11 30.97
N TRP A 597 -21.68 1.26 30.16
CA TRP A 597 -21.22 2.54 29.66
C TRP A 597 -22.25 3.23 28.74
N MET A 598 -23.08 2.49 28.00
CA MET A 598 -24.13 3.05 27.13
C MET A 598 -25.29 3.68 27.92
N THR A 599 -25.38 3.45 29.22
CA THR A 599 -26.48 3.92 30.07
C THR A 599 -26.13 5.14 30.93
N LYS A 600 -24.87 5.61 30.89
CA LYS A 600 -24.41 6.77 31.67
C LYS A 600 -23.91 7.90 30.78
N ASP A 601 -24.49 9.08 30.92
CA ASP A 601 -23.97 10.32 30.33
C ASP A 601 -22.77 10.80 31.14
N ILE A 602 -21.57 10.73 30.55
CA ILE A 602 -20.36 11.41 31.08
C ILE A 602 -20.21 12.80 30.45
N VAL A 603 -20.75 13.01 29.25
CA VAL A 603 -20.71 14.28 28.54
C VAL A 603 -22.12 14.84 28.42
N THR A 604 -22.29 16.10 28.82
CA THR A 604 -23.57 16.82 28.83
C THR A 604 -23.41 18.18 28.15
N GLY A 605 -24.48 18.99 28.06
CA GLY A 605 -24.38 20.37 27.57
C GLY A 605 -24.56 20.56 26.06
N TYR A 606 -24.92 19.50 25.33
CA TYR A 606 -25.40 19.57 23.95
C TYR A 606 -26.62 20.47 23.81
N LYS A 607 -26.70 21.22 22.71
CA LYS A 607 -27.71 22.27 22.46
C LYS A 607 -28.54 22.05 21.21
N THR A 608 -28.18 21.06 20.40
CA THR A 608 -28.85 20.76 19.14
C THR A 608 -29.50 19.38 19.18
N ASP A 609 -30.46 19.16 18.30
CA ASP A 609 -31.08 17.84 18.09
C ASP A 609 -30.18 16.90 17.26
N ASN A 610 -28.99 17.35 16.87
CA ASN A 610 -27.97 16.54 16.21
C ASN A 610 -26.65 16.62 17.02
N PRO A 611 -26.57 15.88 18.14
CA PRO A 611 -25.40 15.92 19.01
C PRO A 611 -24.12 15.46 18.31
N GLN A 612 -24.22 14.57 17.32
CA GLN A 612 -23.06 14.09 16.56
C GLN A 612 -22.40 15.24 15.77
N LEU A 613 -23.20 16.01 15.01
CA LEU A 613 -22.73 17.18 14.28
C LEU A 613 -22.19 18.25 15.24
N GLU A 614 -22.86 18.50 16.35
CA GLU A 614 -22.39 19.43 17.38
C GLU A 614 -21.04 19.01 17.95
N PHE A 615 -20.84 17.72 18.25
CA PHE A 615 -19.56 17.20 18.71
C PHE A 615 -18.47 17.40 17.66
N TYR A 616 -18.71 17.09 16.39
CA TYR A 616 -17.75 17.38 15.32
C TYR A 616 -17.38 18.87 15.22
N GLN A 617 -18.35 19.78 15.44
CA GLN A 617 -18.07 21.21 15.50
C GLN A 617 -17.26 21.62 16.74
N HIS A 618 -17.39 20.90 17.85
CA HIS A 618 -16.53 21.06 19.02
C HIS A 618 -15.11 20.56 18.75
N LEU A 619 -14.95 19.39 18.09
CA LEU A 619 -13.65 18.88 17.66
C LEU A 619 -12.94 19.88 16.74
N LYS A 620 -13.60 20.35 15.68
CA LYS A 620 -13.00 21.35 14.78
C LYS A 620 -12.49 22.61 15.50
N ARG A 621 -13.14 23.03 16.59
CA ARG A 621 -12.68 24.15 17.43
C ARG A 621 -11.50 23.77 18.31
N LYS A 622 -11.54 22.62 18.98
CA LYS A 622 -10.45 22.11 19.84
C LYS A 622 -9.15 21.93 19.06
N PHE A 623 -9.23 21.34 17.87
CA PHE A 623 -8.06 21.03 17.03
C PHE A 623 -7.61 22.19 16.12
N GLY A 624 -8.27 23.36 16.18
CA GLY A 624 -8.08 24.45 15.22
C GLY A 624 -6.62 24.89 15.01
N ASP A 625 -5.78 24.79 16.04
CA ASP A 625 -4.35 25.18 15.97
C ASP A 625 -3.48 24.16 15.22
N VAL A 626 -3.90 22.89 15.14
CA VAL A 626 -3.16 21.80 14.47
C VAL A 626 -3.78 21.37 13.15
N LEU A 627 -4.98 21.86 12.81
CA LEU A 627 -5.58 21.66 11.49
C LEU A 627 -4.76 22.40 10.44
N VAL A 628 -4.00 21.64 9.64
CA VAL A 628 -3.08 22.16 8.62
C VAL A 628 -3.81 22.95 7.52
N ARG A 629 -5.08 22.63 7.26
CA ARG A 629 -5.89 23.20 6.17
C ARG A 629 -7.34 23.39 6.60
N ASP A 630 -7.98 24.44 6.11
CA ASP A 630 -9.44 24.59 6.17
C ASP A 630 -10.07 23.98 4.92
N ASP A 631 -11.06 23.12 5.12
CA ASP A 631 -11.70 22.38 4.04
C ASP A 631 -12.86 23.17 3.43
N VAL A 632 -12.48 24.15 2.61
CA VAL A 632 -13.42 25.05 1.93
C VAL A 632 -14.17 24.40 0.78
N ILE A 633 -13.76 23.21 0.34
CA ILE A 633 -14.38 22.48 -0.76
C ILE A 633 -15.54 21.66 -0.19
N ASN A 634 -15.29 20.79 0.78
CA ASN A 634 -16.31 19.85 1.27
C ASN A 634 -17.21 20.47 2.35
N ARG A 635 -16.76 21.50 3.08
CA ARG A 635 -17.53 22.11 4.18
C ARG A 635 -17.56 23.63 4.06
N CYS A 636 -18.47 24.13 3.23
CA CYS A 636 -18.73 25.56 3.10
C CYS A 636 -20.04 25.98 3.77
N GLY A 637 -19.95 26.48 5.01
CA GLY A 637 -21.14 26.88 5.78
C GLY A 637 -21.87 28.11 5.20
N LYS A 638 -21.13 29.17 4.83
CA LYS A 638 -21.69 30.40 4.23
C LYS A 638 -20.83 30.85 3.04
N PRO A 639 -21.26 30.59 1.80
CA PRO A 639 -20.56 31.06 0.61
C PRO A 639 -20.44 32.61 0.58
N PRO A 640 -19.36 33.16 0.03
CA PRO A 640 -18.25 32.46 -0.61
C PRO A 640 -17.21 31.92 0.39
N CYS A 641 -16.83 30.65 0.24
CA CYS A 641 -15.68 30.06 0.94
C CYS A 641 -14.50 29.95 -0.02
N TYR A 642 -13.34 30.47 0.39
CA TYR A 642 -12.12 30.44 -0.41
C TYR A 642 -10.94 30.00 0.43
N ALA A 643 -10.08 29.16 -0.13
CA ALA A 643 -8.82 28.81 0.50
C ALA A 643 -8.00 30.10 0.70
N LYS A 644 -7.31 30.18 1.84
CA LYS A 644 -6.54 31.36 2.22
C LYS A 644 -5.45 31.63 1.17
N GLY A 645 -5.46 32.83 0.58
CA GLY A 645 -4.47 33.23 -0.43
C GLY A 645 -4.73 32.66 -1.84
N ALA A 646 -5.88 32.00 -2.08
CA ALA A 646 -6.19 31.44 -3.40
C ALA A 646 -6.35 32.54 -4.48
N HIS A 647 -5.68 32.32 -5.61
CA HIS A 647 -5.79 33.16 -6.80
C HIS A 647 -7.14 32.93 -7.53
N ALA A 648 -7.42 33.72 -8.58
CA ALA A 648 -8.72 33.69 -9.27
C ALA A 648 -9.08 32.29 -9.82
N ASP A 649 -8.15 31.65 -10.54
CA ASP A 649 -8.36 30.33 -11.13
C ASP A 649 -8.62 29.26 -10.05
N LYS A 650 -7.80 29.20 -8.99
CA LYS A 650 -8.04 28.30 -7.85
C LYS A 650 -9.41 28.54 -7.20
N ARG A 651 -9.83 29.79 -7.00
CA ARG A 651 -11.17 30.10 -6.46
C ARG A 651 -12.30 29.62 -7.38
N LYS A 652 -12.12 29.76 -8.70
CA LYS A 652 -13.08 29.26 -9.70
C LYS A 652 -13.14 27.73 -9.65
N ALA A 653 -11.99 27.07 -9.70
CA ALA A 653 -11.89 25.62 -9.64
C ALA A 653 -12.44 25.04 -8.32
N ASP A 654 -12.08 25.60 -7.16
CA ASP A 654 -12.61 25.17 -5.86
C ASP A 654 -14.13 25.33 -5.76
N THR A 655 -14.68 26.39 -6.37
CA THR A 655 -16.14 26.59 -6.41
C THR A 655 -16.82 25.53 -7.28
N ALA A 656 -16.17 25.10 -8.37
CA ALA A 656 -16.66 24.04 -9.22
C ALA A 656 -16.50 22.65 -8.56
N MET A 657 -15.41 22.41 -7.84
CA MET A 657 -15.17 21.18 -7.09
C MET A 657 -16.13 21.02 -5.91
N ARG A 658 -16.50 22.13 -5.24
CA ARG A 658 -17.53 22.12 -4.19
C ARG A 658 -18.88 21.59 -4.69
N LYS A 659 -19.29 22.01 -5.89
CA LYS A 659 -20.52 21.48 -6.51
C LYS A 659 -20.43 19.97 -6.78
N ILE A 660 -19.23 19.42 -6.96
CA ILE A 660 -19.02 17.97 -7.10
C ILE A 660 -19.09 17.29 -5.73
N SER A 661 -18.43 17.83 -4.70
CA SER A 661 -18.50 17.27 -3.34
C SER A 661 -19.92 17.28 -2.76
N ASP A 662 -20.77 18.22 -3.19
CA ASP A 662 -22.17 18.30 -2.76
C ASP A 662 -23.05 17.17 -3.36
N MET A 663 -22.55 16.38 -4.32
CA MET A 663 -23.29 15.29 -4.93
C MET A 663 -23.34 14.04 -4.04
N LYS A 664 -24.52 13.42 -3.96
CA LYS A 664 -24.79 12.24 -3.13
C LYS A 664 -25.75 11.27 -3.83
N GLY A 665 -25.76 10.02 -3.39
CA GLY A 665 -26.72 8.99 -3.78
C GLY A 665 -26.34 8.16 -5.01
N PHE A 666 -27.33 7.40 -5.51
CA PHE A 666 -27.14 6.31 -6.46
C PHE A 666 -26.38 6.67 -7.75
N VAL A 667 -26.48 7.93 -8.22
CA VAL A 667 -25.76 8.41 -9.42
C VAL A 667 -24.24 8.18 -9.31
N LEU A 668 -23.70 8.17 -8.09
CA LEU A 668 -22.28 7.99 -7.83
C LEU A 668 -21.75 6.59 -8.18
N VAL A 669 -22.63 5.61 -8.37
CA VAL A 669 -22.27 4.25 -8.86
C VAL A 669 -21.54 4.28 -10.20
N ALA A 670 -21.83 5.28 -11.03
CA ALA A 670 -21.17 5.44 -12.32
C ALA A 670 -19.70 5.85 -12.21
N PHE A 671 -19.23 6.35 -11.08
CA PHE A 671 -17.87 6.88 -10.94
C PHE A 671 -16.90 5.89 -10.29
N PRO A 672 -15.59 6.03 -10.58
CA PRO A 672 -14.54 5.30 -9.88
C PRO A 672 -14.46 5.68 -8.39
N ASP A 673 -13.75 4.85 -7.61
CA ASP A 673 -13.51 5.11 -6.18
C ASP A 673 -12.56 6.30 -5.99
N VAL A 674 -11.49 6.38 -6.80
CA VAL A 674 -10.55 7.51 -6.83
C VAL A 674 -10.35 8.02 -8.25
N ALA A 675 -10.66 9.29 -8.49
CA ALA A 675 -10.34 9.98 -9.73
C ALA A 675 -9.44 11.18 -9.50
N PHE A 676 -8.35 11.28 -10.26
CA PHE A 676 -7.54 12.51 -10.30
C PHE A 676 -8.06 13.45 -11.38
N ILE A 677 -8.14 14.74 -11.05
CA ILE A 677 -8.55 15.80 -11.96
C ILE A 677 -7.38 16.76 -12.12
N ARG A 678 -6.94 16.95 -13.36
CA ARG A 678 -6.02 18.01 -13.77
C ARG A 678 -6.83 19.17 -14.33
N VAL A 679 -6.73 20.34 -13.71
CA VAL A 679 -7.29 21.59 -14.23
C VAL A 679 -6.18 22.38 -14.92
N LYS A 680 -6.16 22.33 -16.24
CA LYS A 680 -5.24 23.04 -17.11
C LYS A 680 -5.48 24.54 -17.00
N ARG A 681 -4.43 25.29 -16.67
CA ARG A 681 -4.45 26.75 -16.61
C ARG A 681 -3.79 27.34 -17.84
N ASN A 682 -4.08 28.62 -18.09
CA ASN A 682 -3.45 29.37 -19.17
C ASN A 682 -1.98 29.65 -18.79
N GLY A 683 -1.07 28.75 -19.15
CA GLY A 683 0.33 28.87 -18.72
C GLY A 683 1.14 27.60 -18.94
N LYS A 684 2.09 27.35 -18.05
CA LYS A 684 2.90 26.13 -18.08
C LYS A 684 2.16 24.98 -17.39
N PRO A 685 2.42 23.71 -17.75
CA PRO A 685 1.88 22.55 -17.05
C PRO A 685 2.09 22.59 -15.53
N GLU A 686 3.19 23.21 -15.08
CA GLU A 686 3.50 23.44 -13.67
C GLU A 686 2.51 24.38 -12.95
N ASP A 687 1.76 25.20 -13.68
CA ASP A 687 0.79 26.13 -13.09
C ASP A 687 -0.59 25.47 -12.90
N ASP A 688 -0.82 24.29 -13.50
CA ASP A 688 -2.07 23.55 -13.45
C ASP A 688 -2.42 23.12 -12.01
N LEU A 689 -3.70 22.85 -11.77
CA LEU A 689 -4.20 22.46 -10.45
C LEU A 689 -4.53 20.96 -10.42
N ALA A 690 -4.12 20.28 -9.35
CA ALA A 690 -4.48 18.90 -9.08
C ALA A 690 -5.61 18.81 -8.06
N TYR A 691 -6.55 17.90 -8.31
CA TYR A 691 -7.57 17.51 -7.35
C TYR A 691 -7.75 16.00 -7.35
N THR A 692 -8.23 15.46 -6.24
CA THR A 692 -8.71 14.09 -6.15
C THR A 692 -10.18 14.11 -5.76
N VAL A 693 -11.01 13.39 -6.52
CA VAL A 693 -12.39 13.06 -6.16
C VAL A 693 -12.38 11.64 -5.60
N ILE A 694 -12.81 11.51 -4.36
CA ILE A 694 -12.90 10.28 -3.60
C ILE A 694 -14.38 9.97 -3.42
N ARG A 695 -14.81 8.78 -3.85
CA ARG A 695 -16.15 8.30 -3.61
C ARG A 695 -16.18 7.59 -2.27
N ASN A 696 -16.96 8.11 -1.33
CA ASN A 696 -17.22 7.44 -0.07
C ASN A 696 -18.49 6.62 -0.23
N LYS A 697 -18.34 5.30 -0.35
CA LYS A 697 -19.46 4.37 -0.40
C LYS A 697 -20.09 4.26 0.98
N ALA A 698 -21.41 4.25 1.02
CA ALA A 698 -22.12 3.90 2.24
C ALA A 698 -22.46 2.40 2.25
N TYR A 699 -22.42 1.83 3.46
CA TYR A 699 -22.70 0.43 3.71
C TYR A 699 -23.79 0.33 4.77
N LYS A 700 -24.65 -0.67 4.64
CA LYS A 700 -25.58 -1.06 5.71
C LYS A 700 -24.82 -1.71 6.86
N ASN A 701 -23.70 -2.37 6.57
CA ASN A 701 -22.84 -3.04 7.55
C ASN A 701 -21.45 -3.37 6.94
N VAL A 702 -20.37 -3.06 7.66
CA VAL A 702 -18.99 -3.38 7.24
C VAL A 702 -18.44 -4.72 7.80
N THR A 703 -19.20 -5.46 8.60
CA THR A 703 -18.72 -6.71 9.25
C THR A 703 -18.79 -7.95 8.36
N SER A 704 -19.20 -7.85 7.09
CA SER A 704 -19.33 -9.02 6.22
C SER A 704 -17.97 -9.56 5.74
N MET A 705 -17.76 -10.87 5.90
CA MET A 705 -16.47 -11.53 5.68
C MET A 705 -16.30 -12.07 4.25
N PHE A 706 -17.38 -12.26 3.50
CA PHE A 706 -17.37 -12.98 2.22
C PHE A 706 -18.22 -12.34 1.10
N GLU A 707 -18.82 -11.18 1.33
CA GLU A 707 -19.76 -10.59 0.38
C GLU A 707 -19.04 -9.65 -0.61
N ASP A 708 -19.49 -9.68 -1.86
CA ASP A 708 -19.03 -8.79 -2.93
C ASP A 708 -19.60 -7.39 -2.68
N GLU A 709 -18.82 -6.32 -2.83
CA GLU A 709 -19.33 -4.94 -2.68
C GLU A 709 -20.38 -4.55 -3.73
N LYS A 710 -20.57 -5.37 -4.77
CA LYS A 710 -21.71 -5.24 -5.69
C LYS A 710 -23.01 -5.78 -5.10
N ASP A 711 -22.94 -6.47 -3.96
CA ASP A 711 -24.09 -7.01 -3.28
C ASP A 711 -24.94 -5.87 -2.69
N SER A 712 -26.16 -5.73 -3.22
CA SER A 712 -27.15 -4.78 -2.74
C SER A 712 -27.60 -5.05 -1.31
N GLU A 713 -27.32 -6.23 -0.76
CA GLU A 713 -27.63 -6.58 0.63
C GLU A 713 -26.74 -5.82 1.62
N VAL A 714 -25.52 -5.41 1.20
CA VAL A 714 -24.55 -4.69 2.05
C VAL A 714 -24.44 -3.22 1.71
N ARG A 715 -24.68 -2.82 0.46
CA ARG A 715 -24.53 -1.42 0.04
C ARG A 715 -25.74 -0.55 0.35
N ASP A 716 -25.47 0.68 0.77
CA ASP A 716 -26.45 1.77 0.85
C ASP A 716 -26.15 2.84 -0.20
N TYR A 717 -26.60 2.59 -1.43
CA TYR A 717 -26.31 3.48 -2.55
C TYR A 717 -26.90 4.88 -2.41
N ASP A 718 -27.95 5.06 -1.62
CA ASP A 718 -28.62 6.36 -1.46
C ASP A 718 -27.81 7.32 -0.58
N HIS A 719 -26.91 6.77 0.25
CA HIS A 719 -26.02 7.52 1.14
C HIS A 719 -24.57 7.61 0.65
N ASP A 720 -24.25 7.05 -0.52
CA ASP A 720 -22.96 7.30 -1.18
C ASP A 720 -22.72 8.82 -1.29
N SER A 721 -21.48 9.27 -1.05
CA SER A 721 -21.08 10.68 -1.10
C SER A 721 -19.73 10.87 -1.79
N LEU A 722 -19.35 12.12 -2.05
CA LEU A 722 -18.04 12.47 -2.59
C LEU A 722 -17.27 13.38 -1.62
N SER A 723 -15.98 13.10 -1.48
CA SER A 723 -15.00 14.01 -0.87
C SER A 723 -14.04 14.48 -1.96
N VAL A 724 -13.81 15.78 -2.05
CA VAL A 724 -12.89 16.38 -3.02
C VAL A 724 -11.78 17.13 -2.31
N VAL A 725 -10.54 16.76 -2.62
CA VAL A 725 -9.34 17.34 -2.04
C VAL A 725 -8.47 17.98 -3.12
N ASP A 726 -7.72 19.03 -2.79
CA ASP A 726 -6.89 19.80 -3.73
C ASP A 726 -5.43 19.33 -3.76
N TRP A 727 -5.22 18.03 -3.58
CA TRP A 727 -3.96 17.33 -3.75
C TRP A 727 -4.22 15.93 -4.33
N LEU A 728 -3.15 15.18 -4.60
CA LEU A 728 -3.23 13.80 -5.08
C LEU A 728 -3.29 12.83 -3.91
N GLU A 729 -4.45 12.21 -3.71
CA GLU A 729 -4.75 11.35 -2.55
C GLU A 729 -4.90 9.88 -2.97
N GLY A 730 -4.34 8.96 -2.18
CA GLY A 730 -4.33 7.53 -2.52
C GLY A 730 -3.15 7.10 -3.40
N SER A 731 -2.93 5.79 -3.50
CA SER A 731 -1.80 5.21 -4.26
C SER A 731 -2.20 4.61 -5.61
N TYR A 732 -3.51 4.45 -5.85
CA TYR A 732 -4.07 3.74 -7.00
C TYR A 732 -5.15 4.60 -7.67
N PRO A 733 -4.79 5.60 -8.49
CA PRO A 733 -5.80 6.32 -9.23
C PRO A 733 -6.56 5.37 -10.16
N ASN A 734 -7.88 5.32 -10.03
CA ASN A 734 -8.70 4.46 -10.87
C ASN A 734 -9.02 5.12 -12.21
N PHE A 735 -9.03 6.46 -12.28
CA PHE A 735 -9.31 7.19 -13.51
C PHE A 735 -8.75 8.60 -13.48
N PHE A 736 -8.55 9.20 -14.65
CA PHE A 736 -8.10 10.58 -14.80
C PHE A 736 -9.11 11.42 -15.58
N PHE A 737 -9.29 12.66 -15.14
CA PHE A 737 -9.95 13.71 -15.90
C PHE A 737 -8.99 14.86 -16.16
N THR A 738 -9.05 15.42 -17.36
CA THR A 738 -8.29 16.61 -17.74
C THR A 738 -9.25 17.65 -18.27
N ILE A 739 -9.24 18.85 -17.69
CA ILE A 739 -10.17 19.92 -18.01
C ILE A 739 -9.45 21.25 -18.12
N ASP A 740 -9.87 22.10 -19.05
CA ASP A 740 -9.40 23.48 -19.09
C ASP A 740 -10.13 24.33 -18.05
N ILE A 741 -9.41 25.28 -17.43
CA ILE A 741 -9.98 26.17 -16.40
C ILE A 741 -11.20 26.95 -16.90
N ASP A 742 -11.28 27.22 -18.19
CA ASP A 742 -12.42 27.89 -18.81
C ASP A 742 -13.68 27.01 -18.86
N ASP A 743 -13.50 25.69 -18.93
CA ASP A 743 -14.57 24.68 -19.01
C ASP A 743 -14.98 24.10 -17.66
N VAL A 744 -14.31 24.46 -16.55
CA VAL A 744 -14.54 23.85 -15.22
C VAL A 744 -16.00 23.94 -14.75
N ASP A 745 -16.69 25.05 -15.03
CA ASP A 745 -18.12 25.21 -14.68
C ASP A 745 -19.03 24.31 -15.53
N LEU A 746 -18.68 24.12 -16.80
CA LEU A 746 -19.42 23.25 -17.72
C LEU A 746 -19.17 21.77 -17.39
N PHE A 747 -17.94 21.42 -17.03
CA PHE A 747 -17.56 20.11 -16.52
C PHE A 747 -18.46 19.73 -15.34
N THR A 748 -18.52 20.55 -14.29
CA THR A 748 -19.35 20.22 -13.12
C THR A 748 -20.84 20.17 -13.46
N LYS A 749 -21.34 21.07 -14.31
CA LYS A 749 -22.74 21.03 -14.75
C LYS A 749 -23.07 19.70 -15.45
N ARG A 750 -22.17 19.22 -16.31
CA ARG A 750 -22.33 17.93 -17.00
C ARG A 750 -22.18 16.76 -16.04
N TYR A 751 -21.22 16.82 -15.12
CA TYR A 751 -21.01 15.80 -14.09
C TYR A 751 -22.29 15.60 -13.27
N ALA A 752 -22.92 16.70 -12.82
CA ALA A 752 -24.13 16.67 -11.99
C ALA A 752 -25.42 16.30 -12.75
N ALA A 753 -25.44 16.43 -14.08
CA ALA A 753 -26.63 16.19 -14.90
C ALA A 753 -26.70 14.79 -15.52
N MET A 754 -25.79 13.87 -15.14
CA MET A 754 -25.78 12.52 -15.70
C MET A 754 -26.88 11.66 -15.10
N GLU A 755 -27.71 11.07 -15.96
CA GLU A 755 -28.83 10.20 -15.54
C GLU A 755 -28.70 8.79 -16.13
N SER A 756 -27.83 8.59 -17.13
CA SER A 756 -27.70 7.33 -17.85
C SER A 756 -26.24 6.94 -18.12
N ARG A 757 -26.04 5.67 -18.49
CA ARG A 757 -24.73 5.20 -18.99
C ARG A 757 -24.29 5.96 -20.25
N GLU A 758 -25.22 6.36 -21.12
CA GLU A 758 -24.89 7.10 -22.34
C GLU A 758 -24.35 8.50 -22.02
N ASP A 759 -24.92 9.18 -21.02
CA ASP A 759 -24.42 10.47 -20.55
C ASP A 759 -23.01 10.34 -19.97
N TYR A 760 -22.79 9.27 -19.21
CA TYR A 760 -21.46 8.93 -18.68
C TYR A 760 -20.44 8.72 -19.80
N GLU A 761 -20.77 7.94 -20.84
CA GLU A 761 -19.86 7.73 -21.97
C GLU A 761 -19.53 9.03 -22.69
N LYS A 762 -20.52 9.90 -22.91
CA LYS A 762 -20.32 11.24 -23.51
C LYS A 762 -19.41 12.08 -22.63
N PHE A 763 -19.65 12.11 -21.32
CA PHE A 763 -18.85 12.85 -20.36
C PHE A 763 -17.39 12.39 -20.37
N VAL A 764 -17.14 11.08 -20.26
CA VAL A 764 -15.80 10.50 -20.31
C VAL A 764 -15.14 10.75 -21.67
N SER A 765 -15.90 10.75 -22.78
CA SER A 765 -15.32 11.06 -24.10
C SER A 765 -14.80 12.50 -24.22
N MET A 766 -15.34 13.44 -23.44
CA MET A 766 -14.92 14.84 -23.45
C MET A 766 -13.79 15.14 -22.48
N TYR A 767 -13.79 14.49 -21.31
CA TYR A 767 -12.93 14.89 -20.19
C TYR A 767 -12.05 13.76 -19.64
N GLY A 768 -12.37 12.51 -19.94
CA GLY A 768 -11.73 11.33 -19.36
C GLY A 768 -10.53 10.83 -20.16
N THR A 769 -9.47 10.44 -19.48
CA THR A 769 -8.28 9.85 -20.11
C THR A 769 -8.40 8.33 -20.14
N ARG A 770 -8.95 7.75 -21.21
CA ARG A 770 -9.09 6.28 -21.31
C ARG A 770 -7.73 5.60 -21.45
N ARG A 771 -7.67 4.30 -21.11
CA ARG A 771 -6.49 3.44 -21.33
C ARG A 771 -6.01 3.42 -22.79
N THR A 772 -6.90 3.71 -23.73
CA THR A 772 -6.64 3.79 -25.18
C THR A 772 -6.17 5.16 -25.64
N SER A 773 -6.31 6.20 -24.81
CA SER A 773 -5.96 7.57 -25.18
C SER A 773 -4.50 7.68 -25.60
N SER A 774 -4.23 8.43 -26.66
CA SER A 774 -2.85 8.78 -27.05
C SER A 774 -2.14 9.59 -25.97
N ASP A 775 -2.90 10.37 -25.19
CA ASP A 775 -2.37 11.32 -24.22
C ASP A 775 -2.27 10.70 -22.82
N PHE A 776 -2.51 9.38 -22.71
CA PHE A 776 -2.53 8.67 -21.43
C PHE A 776 -1.21 8.82 -20.68
N TRP A 777 -0.08 8.55 -21.34
CA TRP A 777 1.23 8.61 -20.70
C TRP A 777 1.63 10.04 -20.33
N GLU A 778 1.33 11.03 -21.19
CA GLU A 778 1.55 12.45 -20.85
C GLU A 778 0.75 12.85 -19.60
N THR A 779 -0.52 12.43 -19.53
CA THR A 779 -1.40 12.74 -18.38
C THR A 779 -0.89 12.05 -17.11
N ALA A 780 -0.55 10.76 -17.19
CA ALA A 780 -0.04 9.98 -16.07
C ALA A 780 1.29 10.56 -15.55
N ASP A 781 2.20 10.92 -16.46
CA ASP A 781 3.48 11.52 -16.13
C ASP A 781 3.31 12.88 -15.44
N TRP A 782 2.36 13.71 -15.90
CA TRP A 782 2.05 14.98 -15.25
C TRP A 782 1.64 14.79 -13.79
N PHE A 783 0.75 13.82 -13.48
CA PHE A 783 0.36 13.56 -12.09
C PHE A 783 1.52 13.05 -11.23
N GLN A 784 2.42 12.23 -11.79
CA GLN A 784 3.62 11.78 -11.07
C GLN A 784 4.58 12.94 -10.77
N ASP A 785 4.82 13.79 -11.77
CA ASP A 785 5.69 14.95 -11.64
C ASP A 785 5.10 15.97 -10.67
N GLU A 786 3.77 16.14 -10.68
CA GLU A 786 3.06 16.99 -9.72
C GLU A 786 3.22 16.50 -8.29
N TYR A 787 3.00 15.20 -8.07
CA TYR A 787 3.13 14.62 -6.74
C TYR A 787 4.56 14.77 -6.20
N LEU A 788 5.56 14.51 -7.05
CA LEU A 788 6.97 14.67 -6.70
C LEU A 788 7.33 16.13 -6.40
N ARG A 789 6.73 17.09 -7.10
CA ARG A 789 6.96 18.51 -6.89
C ARG A 789 6.35 19.01 -5.60
N GLU A 790 5.12 18.61 -5.28
CA GLU A 790 4.43 19.01 -4.06
C GLU A 790 5.04 18.38 -2.80
N LYS A 791 5.40 17.09 -2.88
CA LYS A 791 5.90 16.30 -1.74
C LYS A 791 7.17 15.51 -2.11
N PRO A 792 8.32 16.17 -2.34
CA PRO A 792 9.52 15.54 -2.90
C PRO A 792 10.08 14.37 -2.08
N ILE A 793 9.86 14.38 -0.76
CA ILE A 793 10.26 13.30 0.14
C ILE A 793 9.18 12.21 0.18
N GLN A 794 7.90 12.55 0.31
CA GLN A 794 6.81 11.58 0.49
C GLN A 794 6.30 10.96 -0.83
N ALA A 795 6.62 11.57 -1.96
CA ALA A 795 6.15 11.11 -3.25
C ALA A 795 6.75 9.76 -3.63
N GLY A 796 5.91 8.90 -4.18
CA GLY A 796 6.29 7.65 -4.83
C GLY A 796 5.43 7.45 -6.06
N LEU A 797 5.83 6.54 -6.93
CA LEU A 797 5.09 6.26 -8.15
C LEU A 797 3.69 5.70 -7.82
N PHE A 798 2.65 6.35 -8.34
CA PHE A 798 1.29 5.79 -8.38
C PHE A 798 1.23 4.47 -9.13
N ASP A 799 0.35 3.57 -8.67
CA ASP A 799 0.13 2.28 -9.31
C ASP A 799 -1.09 2.31 -10.24
N LEU A 800 -0.90 1.82 -11.48
CA LEU A 800 -1.89 1.84 -12.55
C LEU A 800 -2.53 0.47 -12.83
N ASN A 801 -2.28 -0.55 -11.99
CA ASN A 801 -2.93 -1.86 -12.11
C ASN A 801 -4.45 -1.77 -11.91
N ARG A 802 -4.91 -0.81 -11.08
CA ARG A 802 -6.32 -0.56 -10.78
C ARG A 802 -6.97 0.50 -11.67
N TYR A 803 -6.28 0.97 -12.71
CA TYR A 803 -6.84 1.93 -13.64
C TYR A 803 -8.01 1.30 -14.41
N GLN A 804 -9.17 1.93 -14.40
CA GLN A 804 -10.39 1.32 -14.92
C GLN A 804 -10.50 1.50 -16.43
N ASN A 805 -11.06 0.51 -17.13
CA ASN A 805 -11.45 0.63 -18.53
C ASN A 805 -12.85 1.22 -18.56
N ARG A 806 -12.94 2.54 -18.74
CA ARG A 806 -14.21 3.28 -18.72
C ARG A 806 -14.39 4.10 -19.96
#